data_AF-A0A2N3N9K2-F1
#
_entry.id   AF-A0A2N3N9K2-F1
#
_cell.length_a   1.000
_cell.length_b   1.000
_cell.length_c   1.000
_cell.angle_alpha   90.00
_cell.angle_beta   90.00
_cell.angle_gamma   90.00
#
_symmetry.space_group_name_H-M   'P 1'
#
loop_
_entity.id
_entity.type
_entity.pdbx_description
1 polymer ?
#
loop_
_entity_poly.entity_id
_entity_poly.type
_entity_poly.pdbx_seq_one_letter_code
_entity_poly.pdbx_strand_id
1 'polypeptide(L)'
;MSEREPWQRGDDDEVDEEVDETNYKTQKDAVLLAIEVSESMLTPPPASSKKKADRDSPLAAALKCAYHLMQQRIISNPKDMMGVLLFGTEKSKYQGEDGDTNVPVYPHCYLFTDLDIPAAEDVKALKSLVEDDEDEEGVLVPSKDPAAMANVLFCANQIFTTKAANFGSRRLFIITDNDNPHTADKQAKSAAAVRAKDLYDLGVVIELFPITRLDSDFDMSKFYDDIIYRDSAAEANMSEVLTSKSGGGLSLLNSLIANINSKQTAKRALFSGVAFEIAPGLTISVKGYNVISRQKEERSCYIWLDGEIPQIATGETTKVSEDTARTIEKAETKKAYKFGGEYVYLTPEEQKSLRDFGPNTIRIIGFKPRSSLPFWASVHKSSFIFPSEEHYVGSTRVFTALWKKLLKDDKVAIAWAITRSNAKPALVAIIPSRDRSDEESGTPFLPAGLWLYPLPFVDDIRNPPDMPDPVQASDALVDKMQIITENLWLPNRMYNPSKYPNPQLQWHYKILQALALQEEVPETPEDLTIPKYNAIAKRVGGHIRDWRTLVDEEVAHVKKLSAVKRELADDDGEKPRKRVKAEGKSAGGAGMSDAQVKTASETGKLNKMTVAELKDALACRGLPILGRKADLVERLEEWADGNA
;
A
#
# COMPACT_ATOMS: atom_id res chain seq x y z
N MET A 1 6.60 40.80 11.76
CA MET A 1 8.01 40.39 11.75
C MET A 1 8.27 39.67 13.06
N SER A 2 8.24 38.34 13.03
CA SER A 2 8.66 37.49 14.15
C SER A 2 9.96 36.80 13.73
N GLU A 3 11.01 37.00 14.52
CA GLU A 3 12.33 36.45 14.30
C GLU A 3 12.28 34.92 14.38
N ARG A 4 12.72 34.23 13.32
CA ARG A 4 12.94 32.78 13.33
C ARG A 4 14.26 32.50 14.05
N GLU A 5 14.24 31.59 15.02
CA GLU A 5 15.43 31.18 15.76
C GLU A 5 16.42 30.36 14.89
N PRO A 6 17.74 30.46 15.14
CA PRO A 6 18.79 29.98 14.23
C PRO A 6 18.98 28.45 14.16
N TRP A 7 18.16 27.66 14.86
CA TRP A 7 18.29 26.19 14.92
C TRP A 7 17.30 25.47 14.01
N GLN A 8 16.38 26.17 13.37
CA GLN A 8 15.64 25.66 12.22
C GLN A 8 16.59 25.62 11.01
N ARG A 9 17.42 24.58 10.91
CA ARG A 9 17.95 24.17 9.60
C ARG A 9 16.72 23.87 8.75
N GLY A 10 16.57 24.61 7.65
CA GLY A 10 15.57 24.29 6.65
C GLY A 10 15.81 22.87 6.14
N ASP A 11 14.75 22.07 6.13
CA ASP A 11 14.67 20.74 5.50
C ASP A 11 14.72 20.85 3.96
N ASP A 12 15.56 21.72 3.40
CA ASP A 12 15.59 22.03 1.96
C ASP A 12 16.76 21.39 1.19
N ASP A 13 17.68 20.65 1.83
CA ASP A 13 18.88 20.14 1.13
C ASP A 13 19.14 18.61 1.22
N GLU A 14 18.18 17.82 1.66
CA GLU A 14 18.09 16.40 1.26
C GLU A 14 16.83 16.21 0.43
N VAL A 15 16.87 16.77 -0.79
CA VAL A 15 16.14 16.16 -1.90
C VAL A 15 16.84 14.82 -2.18
N ASP A 16 16.61 13.84 -1.30
CA ASP A 16 16.24 12.55 -1.85
C ASP A 16 15.18 12.89 -2.89
N GLU A 17 15.47 12.56 -4.14
CA GLU A 17 14.41 12.39 -5.11
C GLU A 17 13.54 11.22 -4.60
N GLU A 18 12.86 11.37 -3.46
CA GLU A 18 11.47 10.93 -3.32
C GLU A 18 10.77 11.65 -4.46
N VAL A 19 10.91 11.04 -5.64
CA VAL A 19 10.26 11.40 -6.88
C VAL A 19 8.86 11.80 -6.48
N ASP A 20 8.44 13.00 -6.88
CA ASP A 20 7.06 13.40 -6.76
C ASP A 20 6.24 12.30 -7.46
N GLU A 21 5.72 11.34 -6.69
CA GLU A 21 5.01 10.17 -7.21
C GLU A 21 3.67 10.58 -7.83
N THR A 22 3.39 11.88 -7.82
CA THR A 22 2.33 12.55 -8.56
C THR A 22 2.71 12.85 -10.02
N ASN A 23 4.00 12.80 -10.38
CA ASN A 23 4.50 13.10 -11.74
C ASN A 23 4.52 11.90 -12.69
N TYR A 24 3.96 10.75 -12.27
CA TYR A 24 3.48 9.77 -13.25
C TYR A 24 2.31 10.43 -13.96
N LYS A 25 2.53 10.89 -15.21
CA LYS A 25 1.52 11.54 -16.07
C LYS A 25 0.12 11.08 -15.67
N THR A 26 -0.63 11.94 -14.99
CA THR A 26 -2.01 11.68 -14.58
C THR A 26 -2.79 11.47 -15.87
N GLN A 27 -2.93 10.22 -16.28
CA GLN A 27 -3.74 9.86 -17.43
C GLN A 27 -5.17 10.14 -17.01
N LYS A 28 -5.69 11.26 -17.50
CA LYS A 28 -7.09 11.64 -17.27
C LYS A 28 -7.96 10.50 -17.75
N ASP A 29 -8.88 10.09 -16.89
CA ASP A 29 -9.76 8.96 -17.11
C ASP A 29 -11.20 9.45 -17.21
N ALA A 30 -11.95 8.89 -18.16
CA ALA A 30 -13.33 9.26 -18.43
C ALA A 30 -14.22 8.02 -18.27
N VAL A 31 -15.16 8.07 -17.32
CA VAL A 31 -16.05 6.95 -17.01
C VAL A 31 -17.50 7.36 -17.23
N LEU A 32 -18.22 6.61 -18.06
CA LEU A 32 -19.66 6.77 -18.25
C LEU A 32 -20.37 5.58 -17.60
N LEU A 33 -21.25 5.84 -16.64
CA LEU A 33 -22.08 4.80 -16.02
C LEU A 33 -23.41 4.71 -16.77
N ALA A 34 -23.61 3.63 -17.50
CA ALA A 34 -24.86 3.26 -18.12
C ALA A 34 -25.66 2.34 -17.17
N ILE A 35 -26.74 2.85 -16.59
CA ILE A 35 -27.58 2.15 -15.61
C ILE A 35 -28.94 1.83 -16.24
N GLU A 36 -29.33 0.55 -16.18
CA GLU A 36 -30.64 0.11 -16.69
C GLU A 36 -31.78 0.53 -15.74
N VAL A 37 -32.79 1.18 -16.31
CA VAL A 37 -34.08 1.45 -15.69
C VAL A 37 -35.10 0.49 -16.29
N SER A 38 -35.50 -0.50 -15.52
CA SER A 38 -36.50 -1.49 -15.89
C SER A 38 -37.38 -1.81 -14.69
N GLU A 39 -38.60 -2.32 -14.91
CA GLU A 39 -39.48 -2.80 -13.82
C GLU A 39 -38.74 -3.78 -12.90
N SER A 40 -37.93 -4.60 -13.56
CA SER A 40 -37.00 -5.59 -13.06
C SER A 40 -35.98 -4.99 -12.07
N MET A 41 -35.28 -3.91 -12.45
CA MET A 41 -34.33 -3.18 -11.62
C MET A 41 -34.99 -2.36 -10.49
N LEU A 42 -36.27 -1.99 -10.63
CA LEU A 42 -37.03 -1.25 -9.62
C LEU A 42 -37.58 -2.15 -8.50
N THR A 43 -37.73 -3.46 -8.74
CA THR A 43 -38.31 -4.36 -7.73
C THR A 43 -37.43 -4.46 -6.47
N PRO A 44 -37.97 -4.15 -5.27
CA PRO A 44 -37.23 -4.29 -4.03
C PRO A 44 -37.03 -5.78 -3.67
N PRO A 45 -35.93 -6.12 -2.96
CA PRO A 45 -35.68 -7.48 -2.50
C PRO A 45 -36.76 -7.96 -1.51
N PRO A 46 -37.01 -9.28 -1.42
CA PRO A 46 -38.01 -9.81 -0.49
C PRO A 46 -37.66 -9.47 0.96
N ALA A 47 -38.69 -9.09 1.74
CA ALA A 47 -38.52 -8.67 3.12
C ALA A 47 -37.83 -9.76 3.97
N SER A 48 -36.70 -9.41 4.59
CA SER A 48 -35.92 -10.31 5.45
C SER A 48 -35.71 -9.72 6.84
N SER A 49 -35.80 -10.56 7.86
CA SER A 49 -35.63 -10.19 9.27
C SER A 49 -34.15 -10.00 9.68
N LYS A 50 -33.20 -10.22 8.77
CA LYS A 50 -31.76 -10.06 9.05
C LYS A 50 -31.39 -8.57 9.09
N LYS A 51 -30.68 -8.13 10.15
CA LYS A 51 -30.15 -6.75 10.29
C LYS A 51 -29.26 -6.26 9.14
N LYS A 52 -28.73 -7.17 8.31
CA LYS A 52 -27.90 -6.90 7.12
C LYS A 52 -28.59 -7.28 5.80
N ALA A 53 -29.92 -7.44 5.81
CA ALA A 53 -30.65 -7.71 4.58
C ALA A 53 -30.64 -6.48 3.66
N ASP A 54 -30.60 -6.72 2.35
CA ASP A 54 -30.79 -5.68 1.36
C ASP A 54 -32.18 -5.07 1.53
N ARG A 55 -32.23 -3.73 1.53
CA ARG A 55 -33.46 -2.95 1.57
C ARG A 55 -33.70 -2.19 0.28
N ASP A 56 -32.64 -1.97 -0.49
CA ASP A 56 -32.66 -1.18 -1.71
C ASP A 56 -32.96 -2.05 -2.92
N SER A 57 -33.70 -1.52 -3.88
CA SER A 57 -33.84 -2.13 -5.22
C SER A 57 -32.48 -2.14 -5.94
N PRO A 58 -32.29 -3.02 -6.95
CA PRO A 58 -31.10 -3.01 -7.79
C PRO A 58 -30.77 -1.63 -8.39
N LEU A 59 -31.79 -0.89 -8.85
CA LEU A 59 -31.63 0.46 -9.38
C LEU A 59 -31.15 1.43 -8.30
N ALA A 60 -31.78 1.42 -7.12
CA ALA A 60 -31.36 2.27 -6.00
C ALA A 60 -29.93 1.92 -5.55
N ALA A 61 -29.55 0.64 -5.53
CA ALA A 61 -28.19 0.21 -5.23
C ALA A 61 -27.19 0.69 -6.29
N ALA A 62 -27.55 0.66 -7.58
CA ALA A 62 -26.73 1.17 -8.67
C ALA A 62 -26.53 2.70 -8.58
N LEU A 63 -27.59 3.46 -8.29
CA LEU A 63 -27.52 4.91 -8.11
C LEU A 63 -26.72 5.30 -6.85
N LYS A 64 -26.93 4.62 -5.72
CA LYS A 64 -26.08 4.77 -4.52
C LYS A 64 -24.61 4.48 -4.81
N CYS A 65 -24.34 3.47 -5.63
CA CYS A 65 -22.98 3.15 -6.04
C CYS A 65 -22.39 4.26 -6.93
N ALA A 66 -23.16 4.81 -7.87
CA ALA A 66 -22.74 5.95 -8.68
C ALA A 66 -22.43 7.16 -7.78
N TYR A 67 -23.28 7.45 -6.80
CA TYR A 67 -23.06 8.53 -5.83
C TYR A 67 -21.76 8.38 -5.04
N HIS A 68 -21.55 7.19 -4.47
CA HIS A 68 -20.33 6.91 -3.74
C HIS A 68 -19.08 6.98 -4.64
N LEU A 69 -19.19 6.55 -5.90
CA LEU A 69 -18.08 6.63 -6.86
C LEU A 69 -17.75 8.07 -7.24
N MET A 70 -18.78 8.92 -7.44
CA MET A 70 -18.61 10.33 -7.75
C MET A 70 -17.94 11.08 -6.60
N GLN A 71 -18.40 10.87 -5.36
CA GLN A 71 -17.75 11.39 -4.15
C GLN A 71 -16.28 10.97 -4.07
N GLN A 72 -16.01 9.68 -4.27
CA GLN A 72 -14.65 9.16 -4.21
C GLN A 72 -13.74 9.73 -5.31
N ARG A 73 -14.28 10.00 -6.52
CA ARG A 73 -13.53 10.62 -7.62
C ARG A 73 -13.15 12.06 -7.34
N ILE A 74 -14.06 12.86 -6.81
CA ILE A 74 -13.78 14.25 -6.38
C ILE A 74 -12.61 14.28 -5.39
N ILE A 75 -12.55 13.28 -4.51
CA ILE A 75 -11.52 13.13 -3.49
C ILE A 75 -10.19 12.63 -4.04
N SER A 76 -10.22 11.59 -4.87
CA SER A 76 -9.02 10.82 -5.24
C SER A 76 -8.42 11.20 -6.60
N ASN A 77 -9.23 11.71 -7.53
CA ASN A 77 -8.80 12.06 -8.89
C ASN A 77 -9.66 13.22 -9.44
N PRO A 78 -9.41 14.48 -9.04
CA PRO A 78 -10.27 15.62 -9.36
C PRO A 78 -10.26 16.04 -10.85
N LYS A 79 -9.41 15.43 -11.68
CA LYS A 79 -9.31 15.72 -13.13
C LYS A 79 -10.00 14.69 -14.01
N ASP A 80 -10.57 13.65 -13.40
CA ASP A 80 -11.25 12.59 -14.12
C ASP A 80 -12.70 12.99 -14.40
N MET A 81 -13.19 12.58 -15.56
CA MET A 81 -14.57 12.84 -15.97
C MET A 81 -15.47 11.68 -15.59
N MET A 82 -16.68 11.99 -15.13
CA MET A 82 -17.70 11.01 -14.82
C MET A 82 -19.05 11.50 -15.31
N GLY A 83 -19.78 10.62 -16.01
CA GLY A 83 -21.16 10.88 -16.44
C GLY A 83 -22.08 9.73 -16.04
N VAL A 84 -23.39 10.01 -15.99
CA VAL A 84 -24.44 9.03 -15.68
C VAL A 84 -25.47 9.04 -16.80
N LEU A 85 -25.60 7.90 -17.47
CA LEU A 85 -26.57 7.62 -18.53
C LEU A 85 -27.58 6.59 -18.02
N LEU A 86 -28.85 6.96 -17.94
CA LEU A 86 -29.94 6.04 -17.64
C LEU A 86 -30.51 5.53 -18.96
N PHE A 87 -30.73 4.23 -19.09
CA PHE A 87 -31.34 3.65 -20.30
C PHE A 87 -32.52 2.74 -19.94
N GLY A 88 -33.50 2.66 -20.83
CA GLY A 88 -34.79 2.01 -20.54
C GLY A 88 -35.81 2.95 -19.90
N THR A 89 -35.54 4.25 -19.86
CA THR A 89 -36.44 5.29 -19.33
C THR A 89 -37.55 5.65 -20.32
N GLU A 90 -38.72 6.06 -19.82
CA GLU A 90 -39.80 6.60 -20.66
C GLU A 90 -39.36 7.90 -21.36
N LYS A 91 -38.68 8.78 -20.62
CA LYS A 91 -38.09 10.01 -21.14
C LYS A 91 -36.75 9.74 -21.82
N SER A 92 -36.41 10.57 -22.79
CA SER A 92 -35.10 10.57 -23.46
C SER A 92 -34.52 11.98 -23.40
N LYS A 93 -33.22 12.11 -23.15
CA LYS A 93 -32.51 13.39 -23.04
C LYS A 93 -31.06 13.22 -23.46
N TYR A 94 -30.60 14.07 -24.38
CA TYR A 94 -29.21 14.14 -24.84
C TYR A 94 -28.70 15.60 -24.80
N GLN A 95 -27.37 15.80 -24.81
CA GLN A 95 -26.75 17.13 -24.73
C GLN A 95 -27.35 18.13 -25.73
N GLY A 96 -27.78 19.30 -25.24
CA GLY A 96 -28.22 20.43 -26.06
C GLY A 96 -29.66 20.38 -26.56
N GLU A 97 -30.47 19.40 -26.15
CA GLU A 97 -31.91 19.37 -26.46
C GLU A 97 -32.72 20.15 -25.42
N ASP A 98 -32.91 21.45 -25.65
CA ASP A 98 -34.02 22.20 -25.08
C ASP A 98 -35.32 21.82 -25.82
N GLY A 99 -35.94 20.72 -25.41
CA GLY A 99 -37.39 20.46 -25.48
C GLY A 99 -38.18 20.53 -26.80
N ASP A 100 -37.62 20.90 -27.96
CA ASP A 100 -38.42 21.32 -29.13
C ASP A 100 -38.29 20.43 -30.40
N THR A 101 -37.57 19.30 -30.33
CA THR A 101 -37.54 18.30 -31.41
C THR A 101 -38.37 17.06 -31.06
N ASN A 102 -39.47 16.84 -31.79
CA ASN A 102 -40.47 15.78 -31.58
C ASN A 102 -39.97 14.32 -31.72
N VAL A 103 -38.68 14.09 -32.00
CA VAL A 103 -38.09 12.75 -32.10
C VAL A 103 -36.77 12.73 -31.34
N PRO A 104 -36.66 11.97 -30.23
CA PRO A 104 -35.41 11.87 -29.49
C PRO A 104 -34.35 11.15 -30.33
N VAL A 105 -33.15 11.74 -30.42
CA VAL A 105 -32.02 11.19 -31.19
C VAL A 105 -31.64 9.78 -30.70
N TYR A 106 -31.76 9.55 -29.39
CA TYR A 106 -31.55 8.26 -28.74
C TYR A 106 -32.76 7.88 -27.90
N PRO A 107 -33.73 7.12 -28.45
CA PRO A 107 -34.90 6.68 -27.71
C PRO A 107 -34.52 5.88 -26.46
N HIS A 108 -35.24 6.16 -25.36
CA HIS A 108 -35.10 5.53 -24.05
C HIS A 108 -33.70 5.66 -23.44
N CYS A 109 -32.97 6.72 -23.79
CA CYS A 109 -31.67 7.07 -23.22
C CYS A 109 -31.78 8.46 -22.59
N TYR A 110 -31.55 8.56 -21.29
CA TYR A 110 -31.58 9.81 -20.52
C TYR A 110 -30.22 10.09 -19.92
N LEU A 111 -29.52 11.09 -20.46
CA LEU A 111 -28.27 11.58 -19.90
C LEU A 111 -28.58 12.40 -18.65
N PHE A 112 -28.43 11.79 -17.46
CA PHE A 112 -28.71 12.42 -16.17
C PHE A 112 -27.61 13.41 -15.80
N THR A 113 -26.34 12.98 -15.91
CA THR A 113 -25.17 13.82 -15.71
C THR A 113 -24.28 13.73 -16.93
N ASP A 114 -23.87 14.87 -17.46
CA ASP A 114 -22.97 14.92 -18.61
C ASP A 114 -21.58 14.35 -18.25
N LEU A 115 -20.83 13.89 -19.25
CA LEU A 115 -19.46 13.43 -19.05
C LEU A 115 -18.54 14.65 -18.88
N ASP A 116 -18.37 15.08 -17.64
CA ASP A 116 -17.48 16.16 -17.24
C ASP A 116 -16.83 15.89 -15.88
N ILE A 117 -15.96 16.79 -15.41
CA ILE A 117 -15.40 16.76 -14.06
C ILE A 117 -16.56 16.99 -13.09
N PRO A 118 -16.84 16.04 -12.15
CA PRO A 118 -17.98 16.16 -11.25
C PRO A 118 -17.96 17.45 -10.43
N ALA A 119 -19.02 18.24 -10.56
CA ALA A 119 -19.24 19.43 -9.76
C ALA A 119 -20.09 19.12 -8.52
N ALA A 120 -20.10 20.03 -7.55
CA ALA A 120 -20.95 19.89 -6.37
C ALA A 120 -22.44 19.80 -6.74
N GLU A 121 -22.86 20.45 -7.82
CA GLU A 121 -24.25 20.41 -8.34
C GLU A 121 -24.62 19.00 -8.83
N ASP A 122 -23.74 18.32 -9.55
CA ASP A 122 -23.96 16.94 -10.02
C ASP A 122 -24.13 15.97 -8.85
N VAL A 123 -23.31 16.15 -7.80
CA VAL A 123 -23.38 15.36 -6.57
C VAL A 123 -24.69 15.61 -5.83
N LYS A 124 -25.16 16.86 -5.78
CA LYS A 124 -26.46 17.20 -5.17
C LYS A 124 -27.62 16.57 -5.95
N ALA A 125 -27.62 16.70 -7.28
CA ALA A 125 -28.66 16.13 -8.13
C ALA A 125 -28.78 14.61 -7.95
N LEU A 126 -27.64 13.91 -7.94
CA LEU A 126 -27.61 12.47 -7.72
C LEU A 126 -27.97 12.10 -6.28
N LYS A 127 -27.63 12.93 -5.28
CA LYS A 127 -28.02 12.74 -3.88
C LYS A 127 -29.53 12.83 -3.70
N SER A 128 -30.18 13.86 -4.25
CA SER A 128 -31.65 14.02 -4.15
C SER A 128 -32.39 12.84 -4.77
N LEU A 129 -31.89 12.31 -5.89
CA LEU A 129 -32.45 11.12 -6.54
C LEU A 129 -32.29 9.83 -5.70
N VAL A 130 -31.31 9.79 -4.79
CA VAL A 130 -30.88 8.58 -4.07
C VAL A 130 -31.32 8.53 -2.61
N GLU A 131 -31.24 9.66 -1.91
CA GLU A 131 -31.50 9.75 -0.46
C GLU A 131 -32.89 10.34 -0.16
N ASP A 132 -33.35 11.27 -0.98
CA ASP A 132 -34.64 11.96 -0.77
C ASP A 132 -35.79 11.29 -1.54
N ASP A 133 -35.49 10.30 -2.41
CA ASP A 133 -36.42 9.68 -3.37
C ASP A 133 -37.20 10.72 -4.21
N GLU A 134 -36.62 11.91 -4.37
CA GLU A 134 -37.20 13.04 -5.09
C GLU A 134 -36.86 12.91 -6.58
N ASP A 135 -37.62 12.09 -7.30
CA ASP A 135 -37.60 12.05 -8.76
C ASP A 135 -38.47 13.19 -9.33
N GLU A 136 -38.07 14.44 -9.08
CA GLU A 136 -38.82 15.64 -9.53
C GLU A 136 -39.06 15.63 -11.05
N GLU A 137 -38.11 15.05 -11.79
CA GLU A 137 -38.16 14.94 -13.24
C GLU A 137 -38.86 13.65 -13.74
N GLY A 138 -39.26 12.71 -12.88
CA GLY A 138 -39.89 11.45 -13.28
C GLY A 138 -39.03 10.59 -14.22
N VAL A 139 -37.71 10.60 -14.02
CA VAL A 139 -36.69 9.96 -14.87
C VAL A 139 -36.60 8.46 -14.61
N LEU A 140 -36.91 8.00 -13.40
CA LEU A 140 -36.81 6.59 -13.01
C LEU A 140 -38.01 5.74 -13.47
N VAL A 141 -38.89 6.32 -14.30
CA VAL A 141 -40.04 5.62 -14.88
C VAL A 141 -39.55 4.75 -16.06
N PRO A 142 -39.76 3.41 -16.00
CA PRO A 142 -39.34 2.52 -17.07
C PRO A 142 -40.25 2.69 -18.29
N SER A 143 -39.63 2.61 -19.47
CA SER A 143 -40.34 2.56 -20.75
C SER A 143 -41.11 1.26 -20.91
N LYS A 144 -42.22 1.31 -21.64
CA LYS A 144 -42.96 0.11 -22.10
C LYS A 144 -42.22 -0.62 -23.21
N ASP A 145 -41.48 0.12 -24.03
CA ASP A 145 -40.67 -0.42 -25.12
C ASP A 145 -39.23 -0.66 -24.65
N PRO A 146 -38.62 -1.82 -24.96
CA PRO A 146 -37.26 -2.13 -24.53
C PRO A 146 -36.25 -1.21 -25.20
N ALA A 147 -35.27 -0.72 -24.42
CA ALA A 147 -34.18 0.08 -24.96
C ALA A 147 -33.30 -0.72 -25.94
N ALA A 148 -33.08 -0.18 -27.13
CA ALA A 148 -32.17 -0.77 -28.09
C ALA A 148 -30.72 -0.56 -27.65
N MET A 149 -30.01 -1.62 -27.28
CA MET A 149 -28.59 -1.55 -26.91
C MET A 149 -27.70 -0.91 -27.99
N ALA A 150 -28.05 -1.03 -29.27
CA ALA A 150 -27.36 -0.31 -30.34
C ALA A 150 -27.43 1.22 -30.15
N ASN A 151 -28.57 1.75 -29.68
CA ASN A 151 -28.75 3.18 -29.38
C ASN A 151 -27.97 3.58 -28.13
N VAL A 152 -27.99 2.75 -27.07
CA VAL A 152 -27.22 3.00 -25.83
C VAL A 152 -25.73 3.09 -26.12
N LEU A 153 -25.18 2.11 -26.85
CA LEU A 153 -23.76 2.08 -27.21
C LEU A 153 -23.40 3.21 -28.18
N PHE A 154 -24.29 3.57 -29.09
CA PHE A 154 -24.06 4.68 -30.00
C PHE A 154 -24.10 6.03 -29.28
N CYS A 155 -25.03 6.22 -28.35
CA CYS A 155 -25.09 7.39 -27.47
C CYS A 155 -23.78 7.53 -26.67
N ALA A 156 -23.33 6.45 -26.04
CA ALA A 156 -22.05 6.42 -25.33
C ALA A 156 -20.85 6.78 -26.24
N ASN A 157 -20.83 6.26 -27.47
CA ASN A 157 -19.78 6.58 -28.45
C ASN A 157 -19.74 8.08 -28.77
N GLN A 158 -20.90 8.71 -28.98
CA GLN A 158 -20.99 10.15 -29.26
C GLN A 158 -20.55 10.99 -28.05
N ILE A 159 -20.90 10.59 -26.83
CA ILE A 159 -20.46 11.26 -25.60
C ILE A 159 -18.92 11.20 -25.49
N PHE A 160 -18.31 10.03 -25.65
CA PHE A 160 -16.85 9.89 -25.59
C PHE A 160 -16.12 10.66 -26.69
N THR A 161 -16.68 10.67 -27.90
CA THR A 161 -16.10 11.39 -29.04
C THR A 161 -16.17 12.90 -28.84
N THR A 162 -17.25 13.42 -28.25
CA THR A 162 -17.47 14.86 -28.07
C THR A 162 -16.69 15.41 -26.86
N LYS A 163 -16.73 14.69 -25.72
CA LYS A 163 -16.21 15.19 -24.44
C LYS A 163 -14.82 14.66 -24.08
N ALA A 164 -14.51 13.43 -24.46
CA ALA A 164 -13.34 12.70 -23.98
C ALA A 164 -12.32 12.31 -25.07
N ALA A 165 -12.35 12.96 -26.24
CA ALA A 165 -11.43 12.66 -27.35
C ALA A 165 -9.93 12.76 -27.01
N ASN A 166 -9.57 13.56 -26.00
CA ASN A 166 -8.19 13.74 -25.54
C ASN A 166 -7.83 12.85 -24.34
N PHE A 167 -8.76 12.03 -23.85
CA PHE A 167 -8.52 11.14 -22.72
C PHE A 167 -7.92 9.83 -23.19
N GLY A 168 -6.84 9.40 -22.53
CA GLY A 168 -6.16 8.15 -22.84
C GLY A 168 -6.81 6.92 -22.24
N SER A 169 -7.74 7.09 -21.29
CA SER A 169 -8.52 6.02 -20.67
C SER A 169 -10.00 6.39 -20.74
N ARG A 170 -10.80 5.58 -21.42
CA ARG A 170 -12.25 5.79 -21.61
C ARG A 170 -12.97 4.49 -21.30
N ARG A 171 -13.97 4.53 -20.42
CA ARG A 171 -14.61 3.31 -19.93
C ARG A 171 -16.11 3.46 -19.80
N LEU A 172 -16.82 2.49 -20.34
CA LEU A 172 -18.27 2.39 -20.26
C LEU A 172 -18.63 1.32 -19.24
N PHE A 173 -19.25 1.71 -18.14
CA PHE A 173 -19.70 0.79 -17.09
C PHE A 173 -21.18 0.50 -17.31
N ILE A 174 -21.54 -0.74 -17.63
CA ILE A 174 -22.93 -1.16 -17.83
C ILE A 174 -23.41 -1.89 -16.58
N ILE A 175 -24.46 -1.36 -15.93
CA ILE A 175 -25.08 -1.95 -14.74
C ILE A 175 -26.50 -2.38 -15.11
N THR A 176 -26.76 -3.68 -15.03
CA THR A 176 -27.98 -4.32 -15.56
C THR A 176 -28.21 -5.67 -14.89
N ASP A 177 -29.48 -6.08 -14.78
CA ASP A 177 -29.87 -7.43 -14.38
C ASP A 177 -30.43 -8.28 -15.54
N ASN A 178 -30.38 -7.74 -16.76
CA ASN A 178 -30.89 -8.38 -17.96
C ASN A 178 -29.75 -8.99 -18.80
N ASP A 179 -29.67 -10.32 -18.82
CA ASP A 179 -28.63 -11.07 -19.53
C ASP A 179 -28.88 -11.22 -21.05
N ASN A 180 -30.08 -10.87 -21.52
CA ASN A 180 -30.48 -11.03 -22.92
C ASN A 180 -31.45 -9.92 -23.37
N PRO A 181 -30.98 -8.67 -23.52
CA PRO A 181 -31.85 -7.52 -23.85
C PRO A 181 -32.60 -7.65 -25.18
N HIS A 182 -32.12 -8.46 -26.12
CA HIS A 182 -32.73 -8.67 -27.45
C HIS A 182 -33.11 -10.14 -27.68
N THR A 183 -33.92 -10.71 -26.81
CA THR A 183 -34.23 -12.17 -26.78
C THR A 183 -34.58 -12.80 -28.13
N ALA A 184 -35.38 -12.12 -28.96
CA ALA A 184 -35.86 -12.64 -30.25
C ALA A 184 -35.25 -11.95 -31.49
N ASP A 185 -34.60 -10.79 -31.34
CA ASP A 185 -34.17 -9.95 -32.46
C ASP A 185 -32.67 -10.11 -32.76
N LYS A 186 -32.36 -10.98 -33.72
CA LYS A 186 -30.99 -11.18 -34.20
C LYS A 186 -30.40 -9.95 -34.88
N GLN A 187 -31.21 -9.11 -35.52
CA GLN A 187 -30.72 -7.90 -36.18
C GLN A 187 -30.31 -6.87 -35.14
N ALA A 188 -31.11 -6.68 -34.08
CA ALA A 188 -30.77 -5.81 -32.96
C ALA A 188 -29.49 -6.28 -32.22
N LYS A 189 -29.32 -7.60 -32.03
CA LYS A 189 -28.07 -8.16 -31.47
C LYS A 189 -26.86 -7.83 -32.33
N SER A 190 -26.94 -8.09 -33.63
CA SER A 190 -25.86 -7.79 -34.58
C SER A 190 -25.53 -6.30 -34.61
N ALA A 191 -26.56 -5.44 -34.64
CA ALA A 191 -26.37 -3.99 -34.60
C ALA A 191 -25.66 -3.54 -33.32
N ALA A 192 -26.02 -4.10 -32.15
CA ALA A 192 -25.33 -3.80 -30.90
C ALA A 192 -23.86 -4.24 -30.92
N ALA A 193 -23.55 -5.44 -31.45
CA ALA A 193 -22.18 -5.93 -31.58
C ALA A 193 -21.31 -5.05 -32.49
N VAL A 194 -21.88 -4.53 -33.59
CA VAL A 194 -21.20 -3.55 -34.44
C VAL A 194 -20.89 -2.27 -33.67
N ARG A 195 -21.85 -1.72 -32.92
CA ARG A 195 -21.61 -0.50 -32.11
C ARG A 195 -20.63 -0.72 -30.96
N ALA A 196 -20.62 -1.92 -30.38
CA ALA A 196 -19.63 -2.30 -29.38
C ALA A 196 -18.22 -2.35 -29.98
N LYS A 197 -18.09 -2.84 -31.22
CA LYS A 197 -16.83 -2.80 -31.96
C LYS A 197 -16.36 -1.37 -32.22
N ASP A 198 -17.27 -0.49 -32.63
CA ASP A 198 -16.94 0.92 -32.87
C ASP A 198 -16.37 1.58 -31.59
N LEU A 199 -16.91 1.24 -30.41
CA LEU A 199 -16.39 1.69 -29.12
C LEU A 199 -14.99 1.10 -28.82
N TYR A 200 -14.79 -0.18 -29.10
CA TYR A 200 -13.48 -0.83 -28.93
C TYR A 200 -12.42 -0.20 -29.84
N ASP A 201 -12.74 0.03 -31.12
CA ASP A 201 -11.86 0.67 -32.09
C ASP A 201 -11.56 2.14 -31.71
N LEU A 202 -12.49 2.80 -31.00
CA LEU A 202 -12.29 4.13 -30.38
C LEU A 202 -11.37 4.09 -29.14
N GLY A 203 -11.03 2.90 -28.63
CA GLY A 203 -10.25 2.70 -27.41
C GLY A 203 -11.06 2.79 -26.11
N VAL A 204 -12.38 2.61 -26.18
CA VAL A 204 -13.26 2.54 -25.01
C VAL A 204 -13.33 1.10 -24.50
N VAL A 205 -13.07 0.89 -23.21
CA VAL A 205 -13.23 -0.41 -22.57
C VAL A 205 -14.65 -0.51 -21.99
N ILE A 206 -15.40 -1.53 -22.43
CA ILE A 206 -16.73 -1.83 -21.92
C ILE A 206 -16.59 -2.79 -20.74
N GLU A 207 -17.09 -2.39 -19.58
CA GLU A 207 -17.13 -3.22 -18.38
C GLU A 207 -18.57 -3.47 -17.94
N LEU A 208 -18.93 -4.75 -17.83
CA LEU A 208 -20.23 -5.16 -17.33
C LEU A 208 -20.18 -5.43 -15.82
N PHE A 209 -21.19 -4.94 -15.13
CA PHE A 209 -21.50 -5.19 -13.73
C PHE A 209 -22.86 -5.86 -13.65
N PRO A 210 -22.92 -7.19 -13.85
CA PRO A 210 -24.17 -7.91 -13.88
C PRO A 210 -24.73 -8.04 -12.47
N ILE A 211 -26.01 -7.75 -12.32
CA ILE A 211 -26.77 -7.96 -11.09
C ILE A 211 -27.59 -9.23 -11.26
N THR A 212 -27.53 -10.14 -10.28
CA THR A 212 -28.41 -11.31 -10.25
C THR A 212 -29.34 -11.26 -9.06
N ARG A 213 -30.58 -11.68 -9.29
CA ARG A 213 -31.60 -11.84 -8.25
C ARG A 213 -31.72 -13.31 -7.84
N LEU A 214 -31.84 -13.58 -6.53
CA LEU A 214 -32.07 -14.91 -5.98
C LEU A 214 -31.02 -15.94 -6.48
N ASP A 215 -31.42 -17.20 -6.67
CA ASP A 215 -30.58 -18.29 -7.19
C ASP A 215 -30.44 -18.26 -8.73
N SER A 216 -30.82 -17.17 -9.41
CA SER A 216 -30.62 -17.07 -10.86
C SER A 216 -29.16 -16.72 -11.19
N ASP A 217 -28.68 -17.26 -12.31
CA ASP A 217 -27.36 -16.97 -12.86
C ASP A 217 -27.49 -16.03 -14.06
N PHE A 218 -26.52 -15.11 -14.17
CA PHE A 218 -26.42 -14.18 -15.29
C PHE A 218 -25.56 -14.82 -16.38
N ASP A 219 -26.17 -15.16 -17.51
CA ASP A 219 -25.49 -15.89 -18.58
C ASP A 219 -24.96 -14.93 -19.66
N MET A 220 -23.63 -14.76 -19.67
CA MET A 220 -22.94 -13.88 -20.62
C MET A 220 -23.07 -14.32 -22.07
N SER A 221 -23.18 -15.63 -22.30
CA SER A 221 -23.18 -16.23 -23.64
C SER A 221 -24.41 -15.86 -24.47
N LYS A 222 -25.48 -15.37 -23.82
CA LYS A 222 -26.72 -14.98 -24.49
C LYS A 222 -26.59 -13.67 -25.29
N PHE A 223 -25.70 -12.76 -24.87
CA PHE A 223 -25.58 -11.44 -25.48
C PHE A 223 -24.21 -10.77 -25.25
N TYR A 224 -23.73 -10.71 -24.02
CA TYR A 224 -22.59 -9.84 -23.67
C TYR A 224 -21.22 -10.35 -24.09
N ASP A 225 -21.04 -11.64 -24.38
CA ASP A 225 -19.78 -12.16 -24.93
C ASP A 225 -19.42 -11.54 -26.29
N ASP A 226 -20.42 -11.16 -27.10
CA ASP A 226 -20.23 -10.48 -28.39
C ASP A 226 -20.04 -8.95 -28.24
N ILE A 227 -20.31 -8.40 -27.05
CA ILE A 227 -20.24 -6.95 -26.75
C ILE A 227 -18.94 -6.61 -26.03
N ILE A 228 -18.50 -7.47 -25.11
CA ILE A 228 -17.31 -7.23 -24.29
C ILE A 228 -16.09 -7.77 -25.05
N TYR A 229 -15.44 -6.90 -25.81
CA TYR A 229 -14.18 -7.23 -26.47
C TYR A 229 -13.07 -7.40 -25.44
N ARG A 230 -12.52 -8.61 -25.38
CA ARG A 230 -11.38 -8.98 -24.52
C ARG A 230 -10.16 -9.11 -25.41
N ASP A 231 -9.09 -8.38 -25.11
CA ASP A 231 -7.82 -8.54 -25.82
C ASP A 231 -7.21 -9.90 -25.45
N SER A 232 -7.06 -10.79 -26.44
CA SER A 232 -6.53 -12.16 -26.24
C SER A 232 -5.11 -12.17 -25.67
N ALA A 233 -4.32 -11.10 -25.83
CA ALA A 233 -3.00 -10.98 -25.19
C ALA A 233 -3.08 -10.57 -23.70
N ALA A 234 -4.24 -10.00 -23.29
CA ALA A 234 -4.53 -9.58 -21.92
C ALA A 234 -5.33 -10.60 -21.10
N GLU A 235 -5.72 -11.75 -21.69
CA GLU A 235 -6.47 -12.82 -21.00
C GLU A 235 -5.74 -13.38 -19.77
N ALA A 236 -4.40 -13.40 -19.76
CA ALA A 236 -3.62 -13.78 -18.58
C ALA A 236 -3.63 -12.72 -17.46
N ASN A 237 -4.16 -11.52 -17.73
CA ASN A 237 -4.00 -10.32 -16.92
C ASN A 237 -5.30 -9.74 -16.35
N MET A 238 -6.50 -10.24 -16.66
CA MET A 238 -7.75 -9.59 -16.23
C MET A 238 -8.72 -10.54 -15.53
N SER A 239 -9.32 -10.03 -14.44
CA SER A 239 -10.26 -10.73 -13.56
C SER A 239 -11.49 -11.21 -14.33
N GLU A 240 -11.98 -12.42 -14.02
CA GLU A 240 -13.31 -12.89 -14.43
C GLU A 240 -14.37 -11.82 -14.15
N VAL A 241 -15.41 -11.74 -14.98
CA VAL A 241 -16.50 -10.81 -14.71
C VAL A 241 -17.23 -11.30 -13.46
N LEU A 242 -16.98 -10.61 -12.35
CA LEU A 242 -17.62 -10.89 -11.08
C LEU A 242 -19.09 -10.47 -11.15
N THR A 243 -19.98 -11.39 -10.79
CA THR A 243 -21.41 -11.13 -10.69
C THR A 243 -21.75 -10.56 -9.32
N SER A 244 -22.46 -9.43 -9.30
CA SER A 244 -22.92 -8.80 -8.07
C SER A 244 -24.21 -9.48 -7.60
N LYS A 245 -24.12 -10.28 -6.53
CA LYS A 245 -25.28 -10.96 -5.92
C LYS A 245 -25.54 -10.45 -4.50
N SER A 246 -26.81 -10.42 -4.10
CA SER A 246 -27.23 -10.34 -2.70
C SER A 246 -27.02 -11.70 -2.01
N GLY A 247 -26.00 -11.83 -1.17
CA GLY A 247 -25.67 -13.13 -0.56
C GLY A 247 -24.25 -13.19 0.03
N GLY A 248 -23.96 -14.19 0.84
CA GLY A 248 -22.61 -14.38 1.42
C GLY A 248 -22.20 -13.41 2.54
N GLY A 249 -23.13 -12.59 3.05
CA GLY A 249 -22.89 -11.66 4.17
C GLY A 249 -22.58 -10.21 3.77
N LEU A 250 -22.63 -9.90 2.47
CA LEU A 250 -22.57 -8.54 1.90
C LEU A 250 -23.93 -8.15 1.29
N SER A 251 -24.24 -6.85 1.33
CA SER A 251 -25.37 -6.26 0.59
C SER A 251 -25.03 -6.12 -0.89
N LEU A 252 -26.03 -6.05 -1.75
CA LEU A 252 -25.87 -5.80 -3.19
C LEU A 252 -25.04 -4.53 -3.44
N LEU A 253 -25.32 -3.46 -2.70
CA LEU A 253 -24.57 -2.20 -2.76
C LEU A 253 -23.07 -2.40 -2.48
N ASN A 254 -22.73 -3.07 -1.39
CA ASN A 254 -21.32 -3.30 -1.02
C ASN A 254 -20.60 -4.21 -2.03
N SER A 255 -21.33 -5.18 -2.59
CA SER A 255 -20.82 -6.05 -3.65
C SER A 255 -20.54 -5.26 -4.93
N LEU A 256 -21.48 -4.40 -5.36
CA LEU A 256 -21.31 -3.51 -6.51
C LEU A 256 -20.15 -2.53 -6.31
N ILE A 257 -20.08 -1.86 -5.15
CA ILE A 257 -18.98 -0.94 -4.82
C ILE A 257 -17.64 -1.68 -4.89
N ALA A 258 -17.53 -2.88 -4.31
CA ALA A 258 -16.30 -3.66 -4.34
C ALA A 258 -15.90 -4.08 -5.77
N ASN A 259 -16.88 -4.52 -6.57
CA ASN A 259 -16.68 -4.93 -7.95
C ASN A 259 -16.24 -3.76 -8.82
N ILE A 260 -16.96 -2.64 -8.74
CA ILE A 260 -16.63 -1.41 -9.48
C ILE A 260 -15.26 -0.87 -9.03
N ASN A 261 -14.97 -0.78 -7.73
CA ASN A 261 -13.66 -0.33 -7.24
C ASN A 261 -12.52 -1.24 -7.71
N SER A 262 -12.76 -2.54 -7.87
CA SER A 262 -11.75 -3.48 -8.37
C SER A 262 -11.34 -3.22 -9.82
N LYS A 263 -12.23 -2.60 -10.61
CA LYS A 263 -12.00 -2.25 -12.01
C LYS A 263 -11.86 -0.75 -12.23
N GLN A 264 -12.13 0.09 -11.23
CA GLN A 264 -12.11 1.55 -11.31
C GLN A 264 -10.73 2.12 -11.65
N THR A 265 -9.62 1.44 -11.39
CA THR A 265 -8.29 1.98 -11.75
C THR A 265 -7.59 1.08 -12.76
N ALA A 266 -7.22 1.64 -13.92
CA ALA A 266 -6.38 0.94 -14.88
C ALA A 266 -5.05 0.52 -14.23
N LYS A 267 -4.55 -0.67 -14.54
CA LYS A 267 -3.27 -1.17 -13.98
C LYS A 267 -2.11 -0.30 -14.48
N ARG A 268 -1.51 0.49 -13.60
CA ARG A 268 -0.37 1.36 -13.93
C ARG A 268 0.95 0.69 -13.54
N ALA A 269 1.77 0.39 -14.53
CA ALA A 269 3.09 -0.20 -14.31
C ALA A 269 4.09 0.88 -13.82
N LEU A 270 4.79 0.59 -12.73
CA LEU A 270 5.91 1.37 -12.20
C LEU A 270 7.11 1.40 -13.16
N PHE A 271 7.30 0.28 -13.85
CA PHE A 271 8.24 0.07 -14.94
C PHE A 271 7.69 -1.04 -15.85
N SER A 272 7.93 -0.93 -17.16
CA SER A 272 7.53 -1.94 -18.16
C SER A 272 8.74 -2.39 -18.97
N GLY A 273 8.69 -3.60 -19.51
CA GLY A 273 9.73 -4.12 -20.41
C GLY A 273 11.09 -4.35 -19.76
N VAL A 274 11.18 -4.49 -18.43
CA VAL A 274 12.47 -4.72 -17.76
C VAL A 274 12.90 -6.17 -17.94
N ALA A 275 14.16 -6.36 -18.32
CA ALA A 275 14.76 -7.68 -18.47
C ALA A 275 14.95 -8.34 -17.10
N PHE A 276 14.29 -9.49 -16.89
CA PHE A 276 14.44 -10.33 -15.72
C PHE A 276 15.31 -11.54 -16.06
N GLU A 277 16.58 -11.48 -15.66
CA GLU A 277 17.59 -12.49 -15.88
C GLU A 277 17.57 -13.52 -14.75
N ILE A 278 17.04 -14.71 -15.04
CA ILE A 278 16.92 -15.81 -14.07
C ILE A 278 18.24 -16.59 -13.99
N ALA A 279 18.89 -16.76 -15.14
CA ALA A 279 20.20 -17.39 -15.30
C ALA A 279 20.87 -16.81 -16.56
N PRO A 280 22.20 -16.98 -16.73
CA PRO A 280 22.88 -16.56 -17.94
C PRO A 280 22.24 -17.17 -19.20
N GLY A 281 21.77 -16.32 -20.12
CA GLY A 281 21.06 -16.73 -21.34
C GLY A 281 19.57 -17.08 -21.15
N LEU A 282 19.03 -16.99 -19.93
CA LEU A 282 17.61 -17.14 -19.61
C LEU A 282 17.03 -15.82 -19.08
N THR A 283 16.48 -15.03 -20.00
CA THR A 283 15.89 -13.73 -19.71
C THR A 283 14.43 -13.72 -20.12
N ILE A 284 13.57 -13.16 -19.27
CA ILE A 284 12.16 -12.90 -19.56
C ILE A 284 11.84 -11.42 -19.36
N SER A 285 10.68 -10.97 -19.84
CA SER A 285 10.22 -9.59 -19.59
C SER A 285 9.23 -9.54 -18.44
N VAL A 286 9.36 -8.54 -17.59
CA VAL A 286 8.46 -8.29 -16.46
C VAL A 286 8.04 -6.82 -16.38
N LYS A 287 6.83 -6.62 -15.84
CA LYS A 287 6.29 -5.32 -15.43
C LYS A 287 6.34 -5.24 -13.91
N GLY A 288 6.71 -4.07 -13.39
CA GLY A 288 6.62 -3.75 -11.98
C GLY A 288 5.38 -2.93 -11.67
N TYR A 289 4.77 -3.13 -10.51
CA TYR A 289 3.60 -2.41 -10.04
C TYR A 289 3.82 -1.96 -8.59
N ASN A 290 3.43 -0.73 -8.30
CA ASN A 290 3.35 -0.25 -6.93
C ASN A 290 1.93 -0.51 -6.39
N VAL A 291 1.77 -1.56 -5.60
CA VAL A 291 0.45 -1.97 -5.07
C VAL A 291 0.05 -1.15 -3.85
N ILE A 292 1.01 -0.75 -3.02
CA ILE A 292 0.78 -0.01 -1.79
C ILE A 292 1.51 1.32 -1.89
N SER A 293 0.76 2.42 -1.89
CA SER A 293 1.31 3.76 -1.84
C SER A 293 0.74 4.55 -0.67
N ARG A 294 1.54 5.45 -0.11
CA ARG A 294 1.07 6.37 0.92
C ARG A 294 0.20 7.43 0.25
N GLN A 295 -1.07 7.45 0.60
CA GLN A 295 -1.95 8.55 0.22
C GLN A 295 -1.52 9.81 1.00
N LYS A 296 -1.21 10.88 0.27
CA LYS A 296 -0.92 12.22 0.81
C LYS A 296 -2.07 13.15 0.41
N GLU A 297 -2.29 14.21 1.18
CA GLU A 297 -3.21 15.29 0.81
C GLU A 297 -2.73 15.92 -0.51
N GLU A 298 -3.67 16.28 -1.39
CA GLU A 298 -3.31 17.00 -2.61
C GLU A 298 -2.74 18.38 -2.27
N ARG A 299 -1.71 18.82 -3.01
CA ARG A 299 -1.10 20.13 -2.78
C ARG A 299 -2.15 21.22 -3.01
N SER A 300 -2.21 22.17 -2.08
CA SER A 300 -3.04 23.36 -2.25
C SER A 300 -2.66 24.08 -3.55
N CYS A 301 -3.67 24.44 -4.34
CA CYS A 301 -3.50 25.29 -5.51
C CYS A 301 -3.81 26.73 -5.14
N TYR A 302 -3.15 27.66 -5.82
CA TYR A 302 -3.46 29.09 -5.68
C TYR A 302 -4.68 29.40 -6.54
N ILE A 303 -5.69 30.03 -5.94
CA ILE A 303 -6.94 30.41 -6.61
C ILE A 303 -6.97 31.93 -6.70
N TRP A 304 -7.23 32.44 -7.90
CA TRP A 304 -7.51 33.83 -8.18
C TRP A 304 -9.01 34.10 -7.98
N LEU A 305 -9.34 34.99 -7.04
CA LEU A 305 -10.71 35.29 -6.62
C LEU A 305 -11.21 36.67 -7.08
N ASP A 306 -10.36 37.53 -7.68
CA ASP A 306 -10.78 38.87 -8.10
C ASP A 306 -11.61 38.86 -9.41
N GLY A 307 -11.82 37.69 -10.03
CA GLY A 307 -12.71 37.51 -11.18
C GLY A 307 -14.11 37.04 -10.80
N GLU A 308 -15.07 37.08 -11.74
CA GLU A 308 -16.43 36.54 -11.54
C GLU A 308 -16.45 35.03 -11.29
N ILE A 309 -15.48 34.31 -11.85
CA ILE A 309 -15.32 32.86 -11.70
C ILE A 309 -13.94 32.61 -11.07
N PRO A 310 -13.84 31.85 -9.98
CA PRO A 310 -12.56 31.45 -9.40
C PRO A 310 -11.68 30.73 -10.43
N GLN A 311 -10.43 31.17 -10.60
CA GLN A 311 -9.49 30.59 -11.57
C GLN A 311 -8.25 30.01 -10.87
N ILE A 312 -7.74 28.88 -11.36
CA ILE A 312 -6.51 28.29 -10.84
C ILE A 312 -5.30 29.04 -11.40
N ALA A 313 -4.42 29.55 -10.52
CA ALA A 313 -3.22 30.24 -10.93
C ALA A 313 -2.12 29.28 -11.40
N THR A 314 -1.49 29.60 -12.53
CA THR A 314 -0.33 28.86 -13.07
C THR A 314 0.97 29.49 -12.59
N GLY A 315 1.72 28.77 -11.76
CA GLY A 315 3.04 29.23 -11.30
C GLY A 315 4.13 28.95 -12.32
N GLU A 316 4.89 29.99 -12.71
CA GLU A 316 6.11 29.85 -13.51
C GLU A 316 7.32 30.30 -12.67
N THR A 317 8.37 29.49 -12.64
CA THR A 317 9.61 29.82 -11.94
C THR A 317 10.74 30.02 -12.94
N THR A 318 11.26 31.24 -13.01
CA THR A 318 12.42 31.60 -13.82
C THR A 318 13.59 31.97 -12.92
N LYS A 319 14.79 31.48 -13.25
CA LYS A 319 16.02 31.87 -12.54
C LYS A 319 16.59 33.11 -13.21
N VAL A 320 16.87 34.14 -12.42
CA VAL A 320 17.44 35.42 -12.88
C VAL A 320 18.76 35.69 -12.19
N SER A 321 19.69 36.30 -12.93
CA SER A 321 20.96 36.80 -12.39
C SER A 321 20.71 38.01 -11.49
N GLU A 322 21.32 38.03 -10.31
CA GLU A 322 21.19 39.13 -9.34
C GLU A 322 21.72 40.45 -9.91
N ASP A 323 22.86 40.44 -10.59
CA ASP A 323 23.51 41.66 -11.10
C ASP A 323 22.83 42.24 -12.35
N THR A 324 22.30 41.38 -13.22
CA THR A 324 21.86 41.78 -14.57
C THR A 324 20.36 41.63 -14.80
N ALA A 325 19.63 41.02 -13.86
CA ALA A 325 18.22 40.63 -13.98
C ALA A 325 17.90 39.79 -15.25
N ARG A 326 18.94 39.23 -15.90
CA ARG A 326 18.78 38.40 -17.09
C ARG A 326 18.35 37.00 -16.70
N THR A 327 17.47 36.39 -17.48
CA THR A 327 17.09 34.98 -17.30
C THR A 327 18.31 34.08 -17.55
N ILE A 328 18.58 33.16 -16.63
CA ILE A 328 19.70 32.23 -16.71
C ILE A 328 19.22 30.92 -17.33
N GLU A 329 19.88 30.49 -18.41
CA GLU A 329 19.62 29.19 -19.01
C GLU A 329 20.25 28.05 -18.21
N LYS A 330 19.67 26.84 -18.30
CA LYS A 330 20.19 25.66 -17.58
C LYS A 330 21.66 25.35 -17.91
N ALA A 331 22.11 25.65 -19.13
CA ALA A 331 23.49 25.45 -19.55
C ALA A 331 24.49 26.40 -18.87
N GLU A 332 24.04 27.57 -18.41
CA GLU A 332 24.88 28.52 -17.68
C GLU A 332 25.03 28.17 -16.19
N THR A 333 24.22 27.24 -15.68
CA THR A 333 24.27 26.81 -14.28
C THR A 333 25.17 25.58 -14.11
N LYS A 334 26.03 25.61 -13.08
CA LYS A 334 26.83 24.45 -12.65
C LYS A 334 26.47 24.08 -11.22
N LYS A 335 26.35 22.79 -10.94
CA LYS A 335 26.17 22.28 -9.58
C LYS A 335 27.54 22.18 -8.91
N ALA A 336 27.64 22.70 -7.69
CA ALA A 336 28.84 22.62 -6.87
C ALA A 336 28.50 22.04 -5.51
N TYR A 337 29.37 21.19 -4.99
CA TYR A 337 29.27 20.63 -3.64
C TYR A 337 30.41 21.20 -2.79
N LYS A 338 30.07 21.73 -1.61
CA LYS A 338 31.04 22.36 -0.72
C LYS A 338 31.59 21.33 0.27
N PHE A 339 32.89 21.06 0.21
CA PHE A 339 33.60 20.17 1.13
C PHE A 339 34.81 20.89 1.71
N GLY A 340 34.92 20.97 3.04
CA GLY A 340 36.10 21.54 3.71
C GLY A 340 36.38 23.03 3.39
N GLY A 341 35.40 23.77 2.85
CA GLY A 341 35.58 25.17 2.42
C GLY A 341 35.83 25.34 0.92
N GLU A 342 36.11 24.26 0.20
CA GLU A 342 36.30 24.26 -1.26
C GLU A 342 35.04 23.82 -1.99
N TYR A 343 34.86 24.32 -3.23
CA TYR A 343 33.75 23.95 -4.09
C TYR A 343 34.22 22.94 -5.15
N VAL A 344 33.58 21.77 -5.16
CA VAL A 344 33.75 20.75 -6.18
C VAL A 344 32.64 20.91 -7.21
N TYR A 345 33.00 21.30 -8.42
CA TYR A 345 32.08 21.46 -9.54
C TYR A 345 31.93 20.15 -10.29
N LEU A 346 30.70 19.72 -10.52
CA LEU A 346 30.42 18.54 -11.34
C LEU A 346 29.56 18.94 -12.54
N THR A 347 30.00 18.52 -13.73
CA THR A 347 29.19 18.67 -14.93
C THR A 347 27.98 17.71 -14.89
N PRO A 348 26.89 18.01 -15.60
CA PRO A 348 25.74 17.10 -15.70
C PRO A 348 26.11 15.71 -16.24
N GLU A 349 27.10 15.64 -17.14
CA GLU A 349 27.60 14.39 -17.72
C GLU A 349 28.34 13.54 -16.69
N GLU A 350 29.23 14.16 -15.90
CA GLU A 350 29.93 13.48 -14.80
C GLU A 350 28.95 13.00 -13.73
N GLN A 351 27.93 13.80 -13.40
CA GLN A 351 26.89 13.36 -12.47
C GLN A 351 26.12 12.14 -12.98
N LYS A 352 25.88 12.08 -14.30
CA LYS A 352 25.21 10.94 -14.93
C LYS A 352 26.11 9.71 -14.94
N SER A 353 27.40 9.85 -15.27
CA SER A 353 28.34 8.72 -15.25
C SER A 353 28.57 8.17 -13.84
N LEU A 354 28.56 9.01 -12.81
CA LEU A 354 28.64 8.58 -11.41
C LEU A 354 27.43 7.75 -10.96
N ARG A 355 26.31 7.82 -11.69
CA ARG A 355 25.06 7.07 -11.41
C ARG A 355 24.80 5.94 -12.40
N ASP A 356 25.72 5.69 -13.33
CA ASP A 356 25.58 4.61 -14.30
C ASP A 356 26.10 3.28 -13.71
N PHE A 357 25.17 2.39 -13.37
CA PHE A 357 25.44 1.06 -12.85
C PHE A 357 25.11 -0.05 -13.86
N GLY A 358 24.89 0.30 -15.13
CA GLY A 358 24.54 -0.61 -16.20
C GLY A 358 23.06 -0.56 -16.62
N PRO A 359 22.64 -1.48 -17.50
CA PRO A 359 21.29 -1.46 -18.07
C PRO A 359 20.23 -1.84 -17.04
N ASN A 360 18.99 -1.42 -17.30
CA ASN A 360 17.84 -1.75 -16.46
C ASN A 360 17.59 -3.26 -16.50
N THR A 361 17.93 -3.96 -15.43
CA THR A 361 17.71 -5.40 -15.32
C THR A 361 17.47 -5.80 -13.88
N ILE A 362 16.67 -6.85 -13.71
CA ILE A 362 16.55 -7.59 -12.46
C ILE A 362 17.28 -8.91 -12.69
N ARG A 363 18.44 -9.09 -12.05
CA ARG A 363 19.27 -10.27 -12.20
C ARG A 363 19.25 -11.10 -10.92
N ILE A 364 18.84 -12.36 -11.01
CA ILE A 364 18.95 -13.29 -9.89
C ILE A 364 20.43 -13.63 -9.65
N ILE A 365 20.87 -13.45 -8.41
CA ILE A 365 22.22 -13.82 -7.93
C ILE A 365 22.20 -15.26 -7.40
N GLY A 366 21.12 -15.64 -6.70
CA GLY A 366 20.97 -16.98 -6.15
C GLY A 366 19.68 -17.17 -5.35
N PHE A 367 19.54 -18.32 -4.70
CA PHE A 367 18.36 -18.69 -3.92
C PHE A 367 18.73 -18.98 -2.48
N LYS A 368 17.91 -18.52 -1.53
CA LYS A 368 18.06 -18.80 -0.10
C LYS A 368 16.75 -19.33 0.49
N PRO A 369 16.79 -20.10 1.60
CA PRO A 369 15.59 -20.46 2.35
C PRO A 369 14.84 -19.22 2.83
N ARG A 370 13.51 -19.26 2.84
CA ARG A 370 12.68 -18.13 3.32
C ARG A 370 13.00 -17.73 4.76
N SER A 371 13.33 -18.69 5.62
CA SER A 371 13.73 -18.47 7.02
C SER A 371 14.99 -17.62 7.20
N SER A 372 15.83 -17.49 6.16
CA SER A 372 17.05 -16.66 6.22
C SER A 372 16.77 -15.16 6.08
N LEU A 373 15.55 -14.77 5.66
CA LEU A 373 15.15 -13.38 5.55
C LEU A 373 14.51 -12.93 6.88
N PRO A 374 15.19 -12.09 7.67
CA PRO A 374 14.59 -11.58 8.89
C PRO A 374 13.49 -10.57 8.57
N PHE A 375 12.45 -10.54 9.41
CA PHE A 375 11.30 -9.64 9.24
C PHE A 375 11.69 -8.15 9.20
N TRP A 376 12.75 -7.76 9.91
CA TRP A 376 13.20 -6.37 9.99
C TRP A 376 13.98 -5.89 8.75
N ALA A 377 14.35 -6.78 7.81
CA ALA A 377 15.17 -6.42 6.66
C ALA A 377 14.39 -5.70 5.53
N SER A 378 13.20 -5.15 5.79
CA SER A 378 12.56 -4.20 4.85
C SER A 378 13.08 -2.81 5.13
N VAL A 379 13.71 -2.17 4.16
CA VAL A 379 14.04 -0.74 4.26
C VAL A 379 13.04 0.14 3.52
N HIS A 380 12.52 -0.37 2.40
CA HIS A 380 11.60 0.38 1.53
C HIS A 380 10.36 -0.43 1.17
N LYS A 381 9.42 0.24 0.50
CA LYS A 381 8.21 -0.38 -0.02
C LYS A 381 8.54 -1.50 -1.01
N SER A 382 7.80 -2.60 -0.93
CA SER A 382 7.94 -3.71 -1.85
C SER A 382 7.23 -3.40 -3.17
N SER A 383 7.83 -3.83 -4.29
CA SER A 383 7.22 -3.72 -5.62
C SER A 383 6.72 -5.08 -6.09
N PHE A 384 5.54 -5.14 -6.67
CA PHE A 384 5.01 -6.38 -7.25
C PHE A 384 5.49 -6.53 -8.69
N ILE A 385 5.92 -7.71 -9.12
CA ILE A 385 6.28 -7.97 -10.51
C ILE A 385 5.34 -8.99 -11.14
N PHE A 386 5.05 -8.79 -12.43
CA PHE A 386 4.21 -9.66 -13.24
C PHE A 386 4.85 -9.89 -14.62
N PRO A 387 4.69 -11.07 -15.24
CA PRO A 387 5.27 -11.34 -16.56
C PRO A 387 4.66 -10.45 -17.65
N SER A 388 5.46 -10.20 -18.68
CA SER A 388 5.03 -9.50 -19.89
C SER A 388 5.59 -10.19 -21.13
N GLU A 389 4.78 -10.29 -22.17
CA GLU A 389 5.17 -10.85 -23.47
C GLU A 389 5.71 -9.78 -24.45
N GLU A 390 5.97 -8.54 -23.99
CA GLU A 390 6.36 -7.40 -24.85
C GLU A 390 7.69 -7.62 -25.59
N HIS A 391 8.67 -8.23 -24.94
CA HIS A 391 10.02 -8.42 -25.51
C HIS A 391 10.38 -9.90 -25.72
N TYR A 392 9.83 -10.80 -24.92
CA TYR A 392 10.16 -12.22 -24.94
C TYR A 392 8.88 -13.05 -24.88
N VAL A 393 8.64 -13.84 -25.93
CA VAL A 393 7.50 -14.77 -26.00
C VAL A 393 7.76 -15.99 -25.12
N GLY A 394 6.80 -16.36 -24.28
CA GLY A 394 6.89 -17.42 -23.28
C GLY A 394 7.31 -16.95 -21.89
N SER A 395 7.37 -15.64 -21.65
CA SER A 395 7.75 -15.05 -20.35
C SER A 395 6.82 -15.51 -19.23
N THR A 396 5.52 -15.54 -19.48
CA THR A 396 4.49 -15.96 -18.52
C THR A 396 4.70 -17.39 -18.07
N ARG A 397 5.00 -18.31 -19.01
CA ARG A 397 5.20 -19.73 -18.68
C ARG A 397 6.40 -19.94 -17.76
N VAL A 398 7.52 -19.26 -18.05
CA VAL A 398 8.75 -19.35 -17.24
C VAL A 398 8.54 -18.69 -15.88
N PHE A 399 7.90 -17.53 -15.84
CA PHE A 399 7.57 -16.83 -14.60
C PHE A 399 6.70 -17.69 -13.68
N THR A 400 5.62 -18.28 -14.20
CA THR A 400 4.73 -19.15 -13.42
C THR A 400 5.45 -20.39 -12.90
N ALA A 401 6.36 -20.98 -13.69
CA ALA A 401 7.16 -22.11 -13.25
C ALA A 401 8.10 -21.73 -12.09
N LEU A 402 8.78 -20.59 -12.19
CA LEU A 402 9.64 -20.06 -11.13
C LEU A 402 8.82 -19.78 -9.86
N TRP A 403 7.69 -19.10 -9.98
CA TRP A 403 6.81 -18.76 -8.86
C TRP A 403 6.33 -20.01 -8.11
N LYS A 404 5.78 -20.99 -8.84
CA LYS A 404 5.33 -22.26 -8.25
C LYS A 404 6.48 -23.02 -7.57
N LYS A 405 7.67 -23.00 -8.16
CA LYS A 405 8.85 -23.69 -7.61
C LYS A 405 9.37 -23.03 -6.34
N LEU A 406 9.42 -21.70 -6.28
CA LEU A 406 9.81 -20.96 -5.09
C LEU A 406 8.84 -21.18 -3.92
N LEU A 407 7.53 -21.23 -4.20
CA LEU A 407 6.51 -21.59 -3.19
C LEU A 407 6.70 -23.02 -2.67
N LYS A 408 6.85 -23.99 -3.58
CA LYS A 408 6.95 -25.41 -3.22
C LYS A 408 8.18 -25.71 -2.35
N ASP A 409 9.31 -25.06 -2.64
CA ASP A 409 10.57 -25.30 -1.95
C ASP A 409 10.80 -24.37 -0.74
N ASP A 410 9.85 -23.48 -0.43
CA ASP A 410 9.97 -22.41 0.58
C ASP A 410 11.28 -21.60 0.48
N LYS A 411 11.55 -21.10 -0.74
CA LYS A 411 12.75 -20.33 -1.07
C LYS A 411 12.42 -18.93 -1.57
N VAL A 412 13.37 -18.04 -1.35
CA VAL A 412 13.40 -16.68 -1.91
C VAL A 412 14.59 -16.56 -2.88
N ALA A 413 14.43 -15.75 -3.92
CA ALA A 413 15.55 -15.43 -4.81
C ALA A 413 16.20 -14.13 -4.33
N ILE A 414 17.53 -14.05 -4.30
CA ILE A 414 18.24 -12.79 -4.08
C ILE A 414 18.61 -12.23 -5.45
N ALA A 415 18.24 -10.98 -5.72
CA ALA A 415 18.45 -10.35 -7.01
C ALA A 415 19.06 -8.96 -6.89
N TRP A 416 19.81 -8.58 -7.92
CA TRP A 416 20.28 -7.23 -8.19
C TRP A 416 19.26 -6.54 -9.08
N ALA A 417 18.64 -5.45 -8.61
CA ALA A 417 17.55 -4.78 -9.32
C ALA A 417 17.93 -3.35 -9.69
N ILE A 418 17.97 -3.07 -10.99
CA ILE A 418 18.03 -1.73 -11.58
C ILE A 418 16.73 -1.55 -12.38
N THR A 419 15.74 -0.90 -11.78
CA THR A 419 14.40 -0.76 -12.37
C THR A 419 14.28 0.43 -13.32
N ARG A 420 15.22 1.37 -13.27
CA ARG A 420 15.24 2.61 -14.06
C ARG A 420 16.65 3.00 -14.46
N SER A 421 16.75 3.76 -15.54
CA SER A 421 18.03 4.25 -16.04
C SER A 421 18.60 5.33 -15.11
N ASN A 422 19.90 5.26 -14.86
CA ASN A 422 20.63 6.10 -13.89
C ASN A 422 20.13 5.98 -12.43
N ALA A 423 19.42 4.90 -12.09
CA ALA A 423 19.04 4.61 -10.72
C ALA A 423 20.14 3.83 -9.99
N LYS A 424 20.26 4.06 -8.68
CA LYS A 424 21.12 3.23 -7.83
C LYS A 424 20.58 1.80 -7.82
N PRO A 425 21.46 0.79 -7.95
CA PRO A 425 21.05 -0.59 -7.86
C PRO A 425 20.58 -0.92 -6.44
N ALA A 426 19.50 -1.69 -6.34
CA ALA A 426 19.00 -2.21 -5.08
C ALA A 426 19.23 -3.71 -5.00
N LEU A 427 19.68 -4.19 -3.83
CA LEU A 427 19.63 -5.61 -3.52
C LEU A 427 18.21 -5.96 -3.06
N VAL A 428 17.57 -6.93 -3.69
CA VAL A 428 16.17 -7.30 -3.40
C VAL A 428 16.03 -8.79 -3.15
N ALA A 429 15.15 -9.17 -2.22
CA ALA A 429 14.65 -10.52 -2.10
C ALA A 429 13.35 -10.65 -2.92
N ILE A 430 13.33 -11.58 -3.86
CA ILE A 430 12.14 -11.97 -4.63
C ILE A 430 11.37 -13.01 -3.81
N ILE A 431 10.26 -12.57 -3.24
CA ILE A 431 9.41 -13.37 -2.36
C ILE A 431 8.18 -13.83 -3.15
N PRO A 432 7.90 -15.14 -3.23
CA PRO A 432 6.65 -15.60 -3.81
C PRO A 432 5.49 -15.40 -2.82
N SER A 433 4.38 -14.84 -3.30
CA SER A 433 3.11 -14.80 -2.56
C SER A 433 2.23 -16.00 -2.91
N ARG A 434 1.39 -16.43 -1.97
CA ARG A 434 0.39 -17.49 -2.16
C ARG A 434 -0.81 -16.96 -2.93
N ASP A 435 -1.60 -17.86 -3.49
CA ASP A 435 -2.83 -17.50 -4.18
C ASP A 435 -3.85 -16.88 -3.19
N ARG A 436 -4.80 -16.11 -3.70
CA ARG A 436 -5.87 -15.48 -2.90
C ARG A 436 -6.90 -16.48 -2.42
N SER A 437 -7.10 -17.56 -3.17
CA SER A 437 -8.03 -18.65 -2.85
C SER A 437 -7.49 -19.62 -1.79
N ASP A 438 -6.21 -19.50 -1.44
CA ASP A 438 -5.57 -20.35 -0.44
C ASP A 438 -5.99 -19.90 0.97
N GLU A 439 -6.56 -20.82 1.76
CA GLU A 439 -6.99 -20.57 3.14
C GLU A 439 -5.82 -20.21 4.06
N GLU A 440 -4.62 -20.67 3.74
CA GLU A 440 -3.39 -20.33 4.48
C GLU A 440 -2.76 -19.00 4.01
N SER A 441 -3.39 -18.30 3.07
CA SER A 441 -2.93 -16.99 2.63
C SER A 441 -3.14 -15.94 3.73
N GLY A 442 -2.04 -15.46 4.33
CA GLY A 442 -2.09 -14.39 5.32
C GLY A 442 -2.45 -13.01 4.74
N THR A 443 -2.48 -12.88 3.40
CA THR A 443 -2.74 -11.61 2.69
C THR A 443 -3.59 -11.81 1.42
N PRO A 444 -4.84 -12.29 1.54
CA PRO A 444 -5.70 -12.59 0.39
C PRO A 444 -6.14 -11.34 -0.38
N PHE A 445 -5.98 -10.15 0.22
CA PHE A 445 -6.26 -8.86 -0.41
C PHE A 445 -5.14 -8.36 -1.32
N LEU A 446 -3.95 -8.97 -1.30
CA LEU A 446 -2.82 -8.61 -2.17
C LEU A 446 -2.78 -9.50 -3.42
N PRO A 447 -2.17 -9.04 -4.53
CA PRO A 447 -1.97 -9.87 -5.71
C PRO A 447 -1.02 -11.06 -5.45
N ALA A 448 -1.34 -12.18 -6.10
CA ALA A 448 -0.54 -13.39 -6.11
C ALA A 448 0.54 -13.30 -7.20
N GLY A 449 1.78 -13.66 -6.88
CA GLY A 449 2.92 -13.59 -7.80
C GLY A 449 4.25 -13.41 -7.07
N LEU A 450 5.15 -12.62 -7.65
CA LEU A 450 6.48 -12.36 -7.09
C LEU A 450 6.58 -10.91 -6.61
N TRP A 451 7.16 -10.73 -5.41
CA TRP A 451 7.36 -9.44 -4.78
C TRP A 451 8.84 -9.13 -4.64
N LEU A 452 9.26 -7.96 -5.10
CA LEU A 452 10.59 -7.42 -4.87
C LEU A 452 10.62 -6.73 -3.51
N TYR A 453 11.38 -7.30 -2.59
CA TYR A 453 11.54 -6.81 -1.23
C TYR A 453 12.94 -6.20 -1.06
N PRO A 454 13.07 -4.87 -0.99
CA PRO A 454 14.36 -4.19 -0.89
C PRO A 454 15.07 -4.52 0.43
N LEU A 455 16.30 -5.01 0.33
CA LEU A 455 17.15 -5.37 1.46
C LEU A 455 18.06 -4.21 1.86
N PRO A 456 18.38 -4.05 3.16
CA PRO A 456 19.32 -3.04 3.63
C PRO A 456 20.72 -3.32 3.13
N PHE A 457 21.43 -2.25 2.77
CA PHE A 457 22.88 -2.21 2.80
C PHE A 457 23.37 -1.99 4.24
N VAL A 458 24.69 -2.12 4.43
CA VAL A 458 25.30 -1.90 5.75
C VAL A 458 25.03 -0.49 6.28
N ASP A 459 24.98 0.50 5.39
CA ASP A 459 24.71 1.91 5.72
C ASP A 459 23.28 2.15 6.26
N ASP A 460 22.33 1.27 5.92
CA ASP A 460 20.94 1.36 6.37
C ASP A 460 20.74 0.80 7.79
N ILE A 461 21.66 -0.06 8.24
CA ILE A 461 21.56 -0.73 9.54
C ILE A 461 22.03 0.22 10.64
N ARG A 462 21.12 0.53 11.57
CA ARG A 462 21.41 1.35 12.76
C ARG A 462 21.61 0.45 13.96
N ASN A 463 22.81 0.50 14.56
CA ASN A 463 23.08 -0.21 15.80
C ASN A 463 22.34 0.45 16.97
N PRO A 464 21.59 -0.32 17.78
CA PRO A 464 21.01 0.22 19.00
C PRO A 464 22.14 0.62 19.98
N PRO A 465 21.88 1.54 20.93
CA PRO A 465 22.80 1.82 22.01
C PRO A 465 23.03 0.57 22.87
N ASP A 466 24.15 0.54 23.60
CA ASP A 466 24.42 -0.52 24.57
C ASP A 466 23.35 -0.50 25.68
N MET A 467 22.44 -1.47 25.62
CA MET A 467 21.38 -1.65 26.61
C MET A 467 21.81 -2.74 27.61
N PRO A 468 21.46 -2.62 28.90
CA PRO A 468 21.65 -3.72 29.84
C PRO A 468 20.87 -4.96 29.39
N ASP A 469 21.32 -6.14 29.80
CA ASP A 469 20.68 -7.40 29.45
C ASP A 469 19.18 -7.36 29.74
N PRO A 470 18.31 -7.79 28.80
CA PRO A 470 16.88 -7.73 28.98
C PRO A 470 16.47 -8.64 30.15
N VAL A 471 15.68 -8.11 31.07
CA VAL A 471 15.06 -8.90 32.13
C VAL A 471 14.03 -9.83 31.49
N GLN A 472 14.25 -11.14 31.60
CA GLN A 472 13.30 -12.13 31.11
C GLN A 472 12.10 -12.27 32.06
N ALA A 473 10.91 -12.33 31.49
CA ALA A 473 9.69 -12.61 32.24
C ALA A 473 9.64 -14.09 32.67
N SER A 474 8.96 -14.40 33.76
CA SER A 474 8.72 -15.79 34.16
C SER A 474 7.73 -16.49 33.22
N ASP A 475 7.78 -17.82 33.19
CA ASP A 475 6.82 -18.64 32.44
C ASP A 475 5.37 -18.36 32.87
N ALA A 476 5.14 -18.10 34.17
CA ALA A 476 3.81 -17.78 34.70
C ALA A 476 3.25 -16.46 34.14
N LEU A 477 4.11 -15.43 33.97
CA LEU A 477 3.71 -14.17 33.34
C LEU A 477 3.46 -14.35 31.84
N VAL A 478 4.25 -15.18 31.17
CA VAL A 478 4.09 -15.48 29.74
C VAL A 478 2.76 -16.21 29.50
N ASP A 479 2.45 -17.24 30.28
CA ASP A 479 1.20 -18.00 30.18
C ASP A 479 -0.03 -17.10 30.36
N LYS A 480 0.00 -16.20 31.34
CA LYS A 480 -1.08 -15.23 31.57
C LYS A 480 -1.21 -14.22 30.44
N MET A 481 -0.10 -13.77 29.86
CA MET A 481 -0.11 -12.87 28.70
C MET A 481 -0.61 -13.57 27.42
N GLN A 482 -0.34 -14.87 27.27
CA GLN A 482 -0.84 -15.66 26.15
C GLN A 482 -2.38 -15.67 26.14
N ILE A 483 -3.02 -15.92 27.29
CA ILE A 483 -4.48 -15.87 27.42
C ILE A 483 -5.05 -14.50 27.02
N ILE A 484 -4.38 -13.41 27.42
CA ILE A 484 -4.78 -12.05 27.02
C ILE A 484 -4.69 -11.89 25.50
N THR A 485 -3.58 -12.32 24.91
CA THR A 485 -3.30 -12.19 23.47
C THR A 485 -4.30 -12.98 22.62
N GLU A 486 -4.59 -14.23 22.99
CA GLU A 486 -5.53 -15.11 22.29
C GLU A 486 -6.96 -14.54 22.27
N ASN A 487 -7.40 -13.94 23.38
CA ASN A 487 -8.72 -13.31 23.48
C ASN A 487 -8.84 -11.98 22.70
N LEU A 488 -7.70 -11.40 22.31
CA LEU A 488 -7.60 -10.16 21.54
C LEU A 488 -7.31 -10.37 20.06
N TRP A 489 -7.25 -11.62 19.59
CA TRP A 489 -7.09 -11.88 18.16
C TRP A 489 -8.20 -11.24 17.33
N LEU A 490 -7.78 -10.66 16.21
CA LEU A 490 -8.69 -10.19 15.18
C LEU A 490 -9.45 -11.39 14.57
N PRO A 491 -10.64 -11.17 13.98
CA PRO A 491 -11.34 -12.20 13.24
C PRO A 491 -10.42 -12.88 12.21
N ASN A 492 -10.45 -14.21 12.15
CA ASN A 492 -9.57 -15.04 11.30
C ASN A 492 -8.07 -14.85 11.57
N ARG A 493 -7.67 -14.28 12.71
CA ARG A 493 -6.28 -13.97 13.08
C ARG A 493 -5.54 -13.13 12.02
N MET A 494 -6.28 -12.32 11.27
CA MET A 494 -5.75 -11.59 10.12
C MET A 494 -5.99 -10.09 10.25
N TYR A 495 -4.95 -9.31 10.00
CA TYR A 495 -5.03 -7.86 9.85
C TYR A 495 -5.37 -7.52 8.39
N ASN A 496 -6.45 -6.77 8.18
CA ASN A 496 -6.81 -6.24 6.86
C ASN A 496 -6.70 -4.71 6.89
N PRO A 497 -5.71 -4.11 6.21
CA PRO A 497 -5.51 -2.66 6.17
C PRO A 497 -6.74 -1.88 5.66
N SER A 498 -7.52 -2.47 4.75
CA SER A 498 -8.68 -1.82 4.12
C SER A 498 -9.80 -1.47 5.11
N LYS A 499 -9.77 -2.04 6.32
CA LYS A 499 -10.74 -1.74 7.39
C LYS A 499 -10.38 -0.49 8.20
N TYR A 500 -9.19 0.07 7.98
CA TYR A 500 -8.64 1.17 8.76
C TYR A 500 -8.22 2.31 7.81
N PRO A 501 -9.17 3.11 7.31
CA PRO A 501 -8.86 4.27 6.49
C PRO A 501 -8.11 5.33 7.31
N ASN A 502 -7.33 6.18 6.65
CA ASN A 502 -6.61 7.27 7.31
C ASN A 502 -7.61 8.32 7.85
N PRO A 503 -7.72 8.51 9.18
CA PRO A 503 -8.72 9.40 9.77
C PRO A 503 -8.56 10.87 9.35
N GLN A 504 -7.31 11.34 9.22
CA GLN A 504 -7.02 12.71 8.84
C GLN A 504 -7.47 13.00 7.40
N LEU A 505 -7.19 12.08 6.47
CA LEU A 505 -7.63 12.22 5.09
C LEU A 505 -9.15 12.14 4.98
N GLN A 506 -9.77 11.17 5.64
CA GLN A 506 -11.24 11.05 5.65
C GLN A 506 -11.88 12.32 6.20
N TRP A 507 -11.32 12.89 7.27
CA TRP A 507 -11.78 14.14 7.85
C TRP A 507 -11.63 15.32 6.91
N HIS A 508 -10.45 15.49 6.31
CA HIS A 508 -10.16 16.55 5.34
C HIS A 508 -11.18 16.55 4.20
N TYR A 509 -11.40 15.39 3.58
CA TYR A 509 -12.32 15.26 2.46
C TYR A 509 -13.79 15.39 2.85
N LYS A 510 -14.17 14.93 4.05
CA LYS A 510 -15.52 15.11 4.58
C LYS A 510 -15.84 16.60 4.81
N ILE A 511 -14.88 17.38 5.30
CA ILE A 511 -15.03 18.84 5.43
C ILE A 511 -15.18 19.48 4.05
N LEU A 512 -14.31 19.13 3.09
CA LEU A 512 -14.41 19.67 1.73
C LEU A 512 -15.76 19.37 1.09
N GLN A 513 -16.28 18.16 1.29
CA GLN A 513 -17.59 17.76 0.84
C GLN A 513 -18.70 18.61 1.50
N ALA A 514 -18.68 18.75 2.82
CA ALA A 514 -19.67 19.56 3.54
C ALA A 514 -19.65 21.03 3.06
N LEU A 515 -18.46 21.60 2.87
CA LEU A 515 -18.30 22.96 2.34
C LEU A 515 -18.82 23.08 0.91
N ALA A 516 -18.51 22.13 0.03
CA ALA A 516 -18.97 22.12 -1.36
C ALA A 516 -20.50 21.96 -1.46
N LEU A 517 -21.08 21.13 -0.59
CA LEU A 517 -22.52 20.88 -0.55
C LEU A 517 -23.30 21.94 0.25
N GLN A 518 -22.61 22.88 0.92
CA GLN A 518 -23.21 23.86 1.85
C GLN A 518 -23.96 23.19 3.01
N GLU A 519 -23.41 22.08 3.50
CA GLU A 519 -23.92 21.33 4.65
C GLU A 519 -23.20 21.74 5.94
N GLU A 520 -23.79 21.38 7.09
CA GLU A 520 -23.15 21.59 8.38
C GLU A 520 -21.89 20.73 8.49
N VAL A 521 -20.76 21.39 8.71
CA VAL A 521 -19.47 20.70 8.89
C VAL A 521 -19.55 19.91 10.19
N PRO A 522 -19.34 18.58 10.17
CA PRO A 522 -19.32 17.79 11.39
C PRO A 522 -18.26 18.34 12.36
N GLU A 523 -18.47 18.20 13.66
CA GLU A 523 -17.47 18.63 14.66
C GLU A 523 -16.46 17.53 15.01
N THR A 524 -16.84 16.26 14.88
CA THR A 524 -16.03 15.12 15.30
C THR A 524 -15.72 14.16 14.15
N PRO A 525 -14.45 13.80 13.94
CA PRO A 525 -14.07 12.77 12.98
C PRO A 525 -14.39 11.37 13.53
N GLU A 526 -14.79 10.47 12.62
CA GLU A 526 -14.87 9.05 12.94
C GLU A 526 -13.49 8.40 12.73
N ASP A 527 -12.87 7.96 13.82
CA ASP A 527 -11.56 7.33 13.79
C ASP A 527 -11.65 5.83 14.11
N LEU A 528 -11.51 5.01 13.07
CA LEU A 528 -11.53 3.55 13.16
C LEU A 528 -10.20 2.95 13.66
N THR A 529 -9.14 3.76 13.80
CA THR A 529 -7.83 3.33 14.32
C THR A 529 -7.81 3.30 15.85
N ILE A 530 -8.75 3.99 16.52
CA ILE A 530 -8.86 3.98 17.97
C ILE A 530 -9.24 2.57 18.47
N PRO A 531 -8.48 1.98 19.42
CA PRO A 531 -8.83 0.70 20.00
C PRO A 531 -10.20 0.74 20.68
N LYS A 532 -10.99 -0.33 20.51
CA LYS A 532 -12.32 -0.46 21.12
C LYS A 532 -12.20 -0.78 22.62
N TYR A 533 -11.80 0.20 23.43
CA TYR A 533 -11.49 0.03 24.86
C TYR A 533 -12.60 -0.68 25.64
N ASN A 534 -13.87 -0.33 25.41
CA ASN A 534 -15.01 -0.98 26.08
C ASN A 534 -15.11 -2.48 25.75
N ALA A 535 -14.87 -2.85 24.50
CA ALA A 535 -14.89 -4.26 24.08
C ALA A 535 -13.68 -5.03 24.61
N ILE A 536 -12.50 -4.40 24.62
CA ILE A 536 -11.26 -4.95 25.18
C ILE A 536 -11.44 -5.19 26.68
N ALA A 537 -11.90 -4.19 27.43
CA ALA A 537 -12.14 -4.28 28.87
C ALA A 537 -13.14 -5.39 29.21
N LYS A 538 -14.20 -5.54 28.40
CA LYS A 538 -15.19 -6.61 28.59
C LYS A 538 -14.60 -8.01 28.34
N ARG A 539 -13.68 -8.18 27.39
CA ARG A 539 -13.08 -9.49 27.05
C ARG A 539 -11.95 -9.89 27.98
N VAL A 540 -11.01 -8.99 28.25
CA VAL A 540 -9.75 -9.31 28.94
C VAL A 540 -9.49 -8.49 30.19
N GLY A 541 -10.40 -7.59 30.59
CA GLY A 541 -10.18 -6.69 31.72
C GLY A 541 -9.99 -7.39 33.07
N GLY A 542 -10.48 -8.62 33.24
CA GLY A 542 -10.15 -9.47 34.39
C GLY A 542 -8.71 -9.98 34.33
N HIS A 543 -8.36 -10.62 33.21
CA HIS A 543 -7.02 -11.17 32.97
C HIS A 543 -5.90 -10.13 33.04
N ILE A 544 -6.15 -8.90 32.56
CA ILE A 544 -5.19 -7.80 32.68
C ILE A 544 -4.92 -7.42 34.14
N ARG A 545 -5.96 -7.44 34.99
CA ARG A 545 -5.80 -7.16 36.42
C ARG A 545 -5.00 -8.26 37.10
N ASP A 546 -5.31 -9.51 36.80
CA ASP A 546 -4.58 -10.66 37.36
C ASP A 546 -3.10 -10.64 36.92
N TRP A 547 -2.83 -10.38 35.64
CA TRP A 547 -1.47 -10.25 35.12
C TRP A 547 -0.72 -9.11 35.78
N ARG A 548 -1.37 -7.95 36.00
CA ARG A 548 -0.77 -6.81 36.69
C ARG A 548 -0.37 -7.15 38.12
N THR A 549 -1.23 -7.83 38.88
CA THR A 549 -0.92 -8.26 40.25
C THR A 549 0.30 -9.18 40.27
N LEU A 550 0.38 -10.14 39.34
CA LEU A 550 1.53 -11.03 39.23
C LEU A 550 2.82 -10.29 38.87
N VAL A 551 2.76 -9.31 37.97
CA VAL A 551 3.91 -8.48 37.63
C VAL A 551 4.39 -7.71 38.87
N ASP A 552 3.49 -7.12 39.64
CA ASP A 552 3.85 -6.37 40.85
C ASP A 552 4.51 -7.29 41.90
N GLU A 553 4.01 -8.53 42.06
CA GLU A 553 4.59 -9.55 42.94
C GLU A 553 6.00 -9.97 42.48
N GLU A 554 6.19 -10.22 41.19
CA GLU A 554 7.50 -10.61 40.64
C GLU A 554 8.52 -9.46 40.69
N VAL A 555 8.10 -8.23 40.39
CA VAL A 555 8.95 -7.05 40.53
C VAL A 555 9.37 -6.86 41.99
N ALA A 556 8.46 -7.08 42.94
CA ALA A 556 8.80 -7.04 44.36
C ALA A 556 9.80 -8.14 44.75
N HIS A 557 9.66 -9.34 44.20
CA HIS A 557 10.60 -10.45 44.41
C HIS A 557 11.99 -10.15 43.83
N VAL A 558 12.07 -9.66 42.59
CA VAL A 558 13.34 -9.27 41.95
C VAL A 558 14.02 -8.12 42.68
N LYS A 559 13.26 -7.11 43.14
CA LYS A 559 13.81 -6.01 43.95
C LYS A 559 14.39 -6.53 45.27
N LYS A 560 13.69 -7.45 45.96
CA LYS A 560 14.19 -8.09 47.19
C LYS A 560 15.48 -8.87 46.93
N LEU A 561 15.54 -9.68 45.88
CA LEU A 561 16.75 -10.42 45.51
C LEU A 561 17.93 -9.48 45.16
N SER A 562 17.66 -8.37 44.47
CA SER A 562 18.69 -7.37 44.15
C SER A 562 19.18 -6.58 45.37
N ALA A 563 18.30 -6.35 46.35
CA ALA A 563 18.65 -5.71 47.63
C ALA A 563 19.48 -6.66 48.50
N VAL A 564 19.09 -7.93 48.61
CA VAL A 564 19.86 -8.97 49.31
C VAL A 564 21.24 -9.17 48.68
N LYS A 565 21.36 -9.08 47.34
CA LYS A 565 22.66 -9.16 46.65
C LYS A 565 23.55 -7.94 46.88
N ARG A 566 22.97 -6.75 47.15
CA ARG A 566 23.73 -5.57 47.61
C ARG A 566 24.10 -5.66 49.09
N GLU A 567 23.22 -6.15 49.94
CA GLU A 567 23.51 -6.36 51.37
C GLU A 567 24.58 -7.44 51.60
N LEU A 568 24.59 -8.53 50.81
CA LEU A 568 25.66 -9.52 50.80
C LEU A 568 26.99 -8.99 50.25
N ALA A 569 26.97 -7.96 49.40
CA ALA A 569 28.18 -7.28 48.94
C ALA A 569 28.72 -6.26 49.98
N ASP A 570 27.86 -5.74 50.86
CA ASP A 570 28.24 -4.86 51.98
C ASP A 570 28.64 -5.65 53.25
N ASP A 571 28.27 -6.93 53.38
CA ASP A 571 28.60 -7.78 54.55
C ASP A 571 30.03 -8.36 54.51
N ASP A 572 30.75 -8.25 53.38
CA ASP A 572 32.20 -8.51 53.28
C ASP A 572 33.07 -7.32 53.73
N GLY A 573 32.46 -6.33 54.41
CA GLY A 573 33.12 -5.13 54.93
C GLY A 573 33.35 -5.17 56.44
N GLU A 574 34.45 -5.75 56.89
CA GLU A 574 34.96 -5.55 58.26
C GLU A 574 35.14 -4.04 58.54
N LYS A 575 34.38 -3.51 59.52
CA LYS A 575 34.42 -2.12 59.95
C LYS A 575 35.81 -1.74 60.53
N PRO A 576 36.37 -0.56 60.19
CA PRO A 576 37.75 -0.22 60.54
C PRO A 576 37.86 0.24 62.00
N ARG A 577 38.59 -0.51 62.84
CA ARG A 577 39.09 -0.01 64.13
C ARG A 577 40.39 0.77 63.93
N LYS A 578 40.24 2.08 64.04
CA LYS A 578 41.23 3.14 64.33
C LYS A 578 42.51 2.66 65.02
N ARG A 579 43.67 2.63 64.32
CA ARG A 579 44.94 3.22 64.79
C ARG A 579 46.12 3.14 63.78
N VAL A 580 46.72 4.33 63.61
CA VAL A 580 48.13 4.68 63.30
C VAL A 580 48.66 4.54 61.87
N LYS A 581 49.06 5.72 61.38
CA LYS A 581 49.89 6.08 60.23
C LYS A 581 51.17 5.24 60.11
N ALA A 582 51.40 4.61 58.95
CA ALA A 582 52.72 4.38 58.37
C ALA A 582 52.59 4.15 56.86
N GLU A 583 53.52 4.72 56.10
CA GLU A 583 53.57 4.76 54.63
C GLU A 583 53.73 3.38 53.98
N GLY A 584 53.15 3.18 52.80
CA GLY A 584 53.49 2.04 51.92
C GLY A 584 52.40 1.64 50.93
N LYS A 585 52.72 1.70 49.63
CA LYS A 585 51.90 1.27 48.48
C LYS A 585 51.42 -0.19 48.59
N SER A 586 50.18 -0.47 48.16
CA SER A 586 49.85 -1.64 47.32
C SER A 586 48.43 -1.58 46.75
N ALA A 587 48.32 -1.82 45.44
CA ALA A 587 47.09 -2.02 44.70
C ALA A 587 46.46 -3.39 45.03
N GLY A 588 45.13 -3.44 45.19
CA GLY A 588 44.35 -4.68 45.23
C GLY A 588 43.72 -4.92 43.86
N GLY A 589 44.21 -5.91 43.13
CA GLY A 589 43.72 -6.30 41.80
C GLY A 589 42.55 -7.28 41.90
N ALA A 590 41.51 -7.03 41.09
CA ALA A 590 40.48 -8.02 40.78
C ALA A 590 41.09 -9.12 39.88
N GLY A 591 41.00 -10.38 40.31
CA GLY A 591 41.50 -11.53 39.54
C GLY A 591 40.72 -11.76 38.25
N MET A 592 41.42 -12.21 37.20
CA MET A 592 40.86 -12.49 35.86
C MET A 592 39.91 -13.70 35.89
N SER A 593 38.73 -13.58 35.26
CA SER A 593 37.72 -14.66 35.23
C SER A 593 38.12 -15.82 34.31
N ASP A 594 37.53 -17.00 34.51
CA ASP A 594 37.89 -18.23 33.78
C ASP A 594 37.69 -18.12 32.26
N ALA A 595 36.62 -17.46 31.83
CA ALA A 595 36.35 -17.18 30.41
C ALA A 595 37.41 -16.26 29.78
N GLN A 596 37.93 -15.30 30.55
CA GLN A 596 38.97 -14.38 30.09
C GLN A 596 40.33 -15.09 29.94
N VAL A 597 40.65 -16.03 30.82
CA VAL A 597 41.88 -16.84 30.71
C VAL A 597 41.82 -17.79 29.51
N LYS A 598 40.68 -18.45 29.25
CA LYS A 598 40.49 -19.28 28.05
C LYS A 598 40.68 -18.47 26.76
N THR A 599 39.98 -17.33 26.66
CA THR A 599 40.11 -16.45 25.49
C THR A 599 41.54 -15.92 25.33
N ALA A 600 42.23 -15.61 26.44
CA ALA A 600 43.62 -15.16 26.41
C ALA A 600 44.60 -16.27 25.99
N SER A 601 44.30 -17.53 26.31
CA SER A 601 45.04 -18.72 25.85
C SER A 601 44.90 -18.89 24.33
N GLU A 602 43.66 -18.98 23.83
CA GLU A 602 43.36 -19.18 22.40
C GLU A 602 43.90 -18.06 21.50
N THR A 603 43.96 -16.84 22.02
CA THR A 603 44.46 -15.67 21.28
C THR A 603 45.96 -15.40 21.48
N GLY A 604 46.68 -16.25 22.24
CA GLY A 604 48.11 -16.10 22.53
C GLY A 604 48.45 -14.83 23.33
N LYS A 605 47.47 -14.26 24.03
CA LYS A 605 47.59 -12.98 24.76
C LYS A 605 48.27 -13.14 26.12
N LEU A 606 48.34 -14.36 26.65
CA LEU A 606 49.02 -14.70 27.92
C LEU A 606 50.50 -14.28 27.93
N ASN A 607 51.20 -14.41 26.80
CA ASN A 607 52.60 -13.99 26.65
C ASN A 607 52.83 -12.48 26.83
N LYS A 608 51.79 -11.67 26.63
CA LYS A 608 51.86 -10.20 26.77
C LYS A 608 51.55 -9.71 28.19
N MET A 609 51.03 -10.58 29.06
CA MET A 609 50.69 -10.21 30.44
C MET A 609 51.93 -10.02 31.32
N THR A 610 51.80 -9.22 32.37
CA THR A 610 52.86 -9.02 33.34
C THR A 610 52.99 -10.23 34.27
N VAL A 611 54.18 -10.43 34.85
CA VAL A 611 54.42 -11.55 35.79
C VAL A 611 53.52 -11.46 37.03
N ALA A 612 53.12 -10.26 37.44
CA ALA A 612 52.20 -10.05 38.54
C ALA A 612 50.79 -10.57 38.20
N GLU A 613 50.25 -10.20 37.03
CA GLU A 613 48.92 -10.64 36.59
C GLU A 613 48.86 -12.16 36.36
N LEU A 614 49.95 -12.77 35.85
CA LEU A 614 50.04 -14.22 35.69
C LEU A 614 50.06 -14.95 37.03
N LYS A 615 50.76 -14.39 38.03
CA LYS A 615 50.79 -14.96 39.40
C LYS A 615 49.45 -14.81 40.09
N ASP A 616 48.77 -13.68 39.92
CA ASP A 616 47.44 -13.47 40.48
C ASP A 616 46.41 -14.41 39.82
N ALA A 617 46.48 -14.60 38.50
CA ALA A 617 45.63 -15.54 37.78
C ALA A 617 45.86 -17.00 38.19
N LEU A 618 47.11 -17.40 38.46
CA LEU A 618 47.44 -18.73 38.99
C LEU A 618 47.02 -18.88 40.47
N ALA A 619 47.20 -17.85 41.28
CA ALA A 619 46.82 -17.84 42.70
C ALA A 619 45.30 -17.98 42.90
N CYS A 620 44.50 -17.27 42.09
CA CYS A 620 43.03 -17.41 42.09
C CYS A 620 42.57 -18.83 41.71
N ARG A 621 43.41 -19.61 41.04
CA ARG A 621 43.13 -20.98 40.58
C ARG A 621 43.81 -22.06 41.43
N GLY A 622 44.48 -21.67 42.52
CA GLY A 622 45.18 -22.59 43.41
C GLY A 622 46.42 -23.26 42.79
N LEU A 623 46.97 -22.69 41.71
CA LEU A 623 48.12 -23.26 41.00
C LEU A 623 49.47 -22.70 41.50
N PRO A 624 50.59 -23.43 41.34
CA PRO A 624 51.90 -22.98 41.80
C PRO A 624 52.39 -21.71 41.09
N ILE A 625 52.68 -20.66 41.87
CA ILE A 625 53.11 -19.32 41.40
C ILE A 625 54.64 -19.15 41.22
N LEU A 626 55.41 -20.23 41.41
CA LEU A 626 56.87 -20.22 41.35
C LEU A 626 57.38 -20.59 39.94
N GLY A 627 58.18 -19.73 39.33
CA GLY A 627 58.76 -19.99 38.00
C GLY A 627 59.15 -18.71 37.26
N ARG A 628 59.82 -18.89 36.12
CA ARG A 628 60.03 -17.82 35.14
C ARG A 628 58.71 -17.53 34.42
N LYS A 629 58.63 -16.39 33.72
CA LYS A 629 57.41 -15.98 33.00
C LYS A 629 56.88 -17.04 32.03
N ALA A 630 57.78 -17.75 31.33
CA ALA A 630 57.42 -18.85 30.43
C ALA A 630 56.68 -19.97 31.18
N ASP A 631 57.24 -20.43 32.30
CA ASP A 631 56.65 -21.49 33.13
C ASP A 631 55.26 -21.12 33.71
N LEU A 632 54.99 -19.82 33.93
CA LEU A 632 53.69 -19.35 34.40
C LEU A 632 52.65 -19.30 33.27
N VAL A 633 53.07 -18.95 32.06
CA VAL A 633 52.22 -18.96 30.87
C VAL A 633 51.86 -20.39 30.49
N GLU A 634 52.85 -21.29 30.43
CA GLU A 634 52.65 -22.71 30.13
C GLU A 634 51.62 -23.37 31.08
N ARG A 635 51.69 -23.08 32.38
CA ARG A 635 50.70 -23.61 33.35
C ARG A 635 49.29 -23.04 33.18
N LEU A 636 49.16 -21.79 32.72
CA LEU A 636 47.86 -21.18 32.43
C LEU A 636 47.27 -21.72 31.13
N GLU A 637 48.12 -22.03 30.14
CA GLU A 637 47.74 -22.71 28.90
C GLU A 637 47.31 -24.16 29.18
N GLU A 638 48.11 -24.95 29.91
CA GLU A 638 47.76 -26.31 30.33
C GLU A 638 46.45 -26.37 31.14
N TRP A 639 46.23 -25.39 32.03
CA TRP A 639 44.99 -25.30 32.79
C TRP A 639 43.79 -24.93 31.90
N ALA A 640 43.96 -24.05 30.92
CA ALA A 640 42.91 -23.66 29.98
C ALA A 640 42.53 -24.83 29.06
N ASP A 641 43.52 -25.60 28.60
CA ASP A 641 43.33 -26.78 27.75
C ASP A 641 42.73 -27.97 28.51
N GLY A 642 43.12 -28.16 29.78
CA GLY A 642 42.59 -29.23 30.64
C GLY A 642 41.15 -29.01 31.12
N ASN A 643 40.67 -27.76 31.10
CA ASN A 643 39.30 -27.38 31.48
C ASN A 643 38.46 -26.95 30.28
N ALA A 644 38.86 -27.30 29.05
CA ALA A 644 38.18 -26.95 27.80
C ALA A 644 36.73 -27.44 27.76
#